data_AF-A0A7C2MAC8-F1
#
_entry.id   AF-A0A7C2MAC8-F1
#
_cell.length_a   1.000
_cell.length_b   1.000
_cell.length_c   1.000
_cell.angle_alpha   90.00
_cell.angle_beta   90.00
_cell.angle_gamma   90.00
#
_symmetry.space_group_name_H-M   'P 1'
#
loop_
_entity.id
_entity.type
_entity.pdbx_description
1 polymer ?
#
loop_
_entity_poly.entity_id
_entity_poly.type
_entity_poly.pdbx_seq_one_letter_code
_entity_poly.pdbx_strand_id
1 'polypeptide(L)'
;MLAILILQSATVFAVGENGNGEADGRPPSTHAVGRRQRGDPQPRLVIEDYEYPIQSPVVPGERVVLTTVGIERQEGGETIFHPFGSVVVDKTFGEEPAGQWLALWNLGMKSPGLWSRVRALLPGFRANKRVSEPELDQLNEKLENFDDAWADGDLTVPKPYLEATHLYRRSIIGLVLAGIVRGLDLANVSYPVQLVLRNYLIHRKDAQERAFQQSYVALTWYTDRSLSTPESEPLSPEAIQELKFRLLASRNALGRWVDHRTRDGFVFQYENILRDWLEGPSSFLAAAANEYYLGYEEIHRMTDGGVPLALGGILYYDPAVAPAPDQVKWSLMNPFDLTYNPFTDPAVQRAAAASPGSKIPLAIYVFQSQHSLKPIIVVDYFHPDNPRLRESASYWRRLANEALAASDVGFLYTTLNRSLNFMANRKTATWFSSRGPALGVEEMRLSLQGYLYFEPDSADLLLDRIDRQIVNPLVQPGRLQRVRAQLDYQALLANQGEVVVREARRVREKLIRQATGCSSRPLTTADYAAYRRYLRQQHLLKPIEVFLEDEYASSVPLEQIQTAIEALAAEAAGHDRHDRDTISVLMQLRLRLEQESRARAPVNRRLDAPLTLLLARTETALGRLYQASGKTPDALQEDLAELDRQLAKEQAEAQTKWQRWQAKQFAKEWDRHIKFLEQFTKSGGDLTTFSPWYVQQALAFFRQAPMAIDVNPTVEAKYRRQERRLRGLLEQMERMLAHSPTPVSVEWLEEARLDCWQSVRETQSVVMALAPSASAVPSAAQVVGSTP
;
A
#
# COMPACT_ATOMS: atom_id res chain seq x y z
N MET A 1 -10.31 10.63 39.87
CA MET A 1 -8.84 10.80 39.78
C MET A 1 -8.32 10.90 38.34
N LEU A 2 -8.53 9.92 37.47
CA LEU A 2 -8.01 9.97 36.07
C LEU A 2 -8.56 11.16 35.27
N ALA A 3 -9.87 11.42 35.35
CA ALA A 3 -10.47 12.61 34.75
C ALA A 3 -9.91 13.92 35.34
N ILE A 4 -9.57 13.94 36.63
CA ILE A 4 -8.96 15.09 37.31
C ILE A 4 -7.50 15.25 36.89
N LEU A 5 -6.73 14.17 36.70
CA LEU A 5 -5.36 14.20 36.16
C LEU A 5 -5.34 14.67 34.70
N ILE A 6 -6.28 14.20 33.87
CA ILE A 6 -6.43 14.63 32.47
C ILE A 6 -6.95 16.07 32.39
N LEU A 7 -7.91 16.46 33.24
CA LEU A 7 -8.41 17.83 33.32
C LEU A 7 -7.37 18.80 33.89
N GLN A 8 -6.62 18.44 34.93
CA GLN A 8 -5.56 19.26 35.51
C GLN A 8 -4.37 19.42 34.55
N SER A 9 -3.99 18.36 33.84
CA SER A 9 -2.97 18.48 32.79
C SER A 9 -3.49 19.27 31.59
N ALA A 10 -4.77 19.15 31.21
CA ALA A 10 -5.38 19.96 30.16
C ALA A 10 -5.63 21.44 30.54
N THR A 11 -5.91 21.76 31.81
CA THR A 11 -6.07 23.15 32.29
C THR A 11 -4.74 23.87 32.47
N VAL A 12 -3.64 23.15 32.75
CA VAL A 12 -2.27 23.68 32.62
C VAL A 12 -1.94 24.07 31.17
N PHE A 13 -2.67 23.58 30.16
CA PHE A 13 -2.59 24.09 28.77
C PHE A 13 -3.47 25.31 28.49
N ALA A 14 -4.46 25.61 29.33
CA ALA A 14 -5.31 26.79 29.19
C ALA A 14 -4.71 28.04 29.86
N VAL A 15 -3.88 27.84 30.88
CA VAL A 15 -3.04 28.87 31.49
C VAL A 15 -1.64 28.66 30.95
N GLY A 16 -1.25 29.42 29.93
CA GLY A 16 0.10 29.34 29.39
C GLY A 16 1.13 29.39 30.53
N GLU A 17 2.05 28.43 30.56
CA GLU A 17 3.31 28.63 31.26
C GLU A 17 3.96 29.85 30.61
N ASN A 18 3.77 31.02 31.25
CA ASN A 18 4.63 32.17 31.12
C ASN A 18 6.01 31.78 31.66
N GLY A 19 6.70 30.91 30.92
CA GLY A 19 8.13 30.77 31.03
C GLY A 19 8.74 31.96 30.32
N ASN A 20 9.23 32.92 31.11
CA ASN A 20 10.18 33.93 30.65
C ASN A 20 11.44 33.21 30.13
N GLY A 21 11.39 32.74 28.89
CA GLY A 21 12.57 32.50 28.08
C GLY A 21 12.78 33.77 27.29
N GLU A 22 13.80 34.53 27.64
CA GLU A 22 14.33 35.57 26.75
C GLU A 22 14.47 34.96 25.36
N ALA A 23 13.68 35.48 24.42
CA ALA A 23 13.90 35.26 23.01
C ALA A 23 15.29 35.84 22.73
N ASP A 24 16.27 34.97 22.44
CA ASP A 24 17.54 35.39 21.87
C ASP A 24 17.22 36.28 20.65
N GLY A 25 17.39 37.58 20.84
CA GLY A 25 16.90 38.66 19.98
C GLY A 25 17.73 38.84 18.72
N ARG A 26 18.14 37.75 18.07
CA ARG A 26 18.71 37.83 16.73
C ARG A 26 17.57 37.76 15.70
N PRO A 27 17.41 38.78 14.83
CA PRO A 27 16.48 38.67 13.72
C PRO A 27 16.84 37.45 12.88
N PRO A 28 15.88 36.63 12.43
CA PRO A 28 16.17 35.57 11.48
C PRO A 28 16.68 36.23 10.20
N SER A 29 17.99 36.17 9.97
CA SER A 29 18.58 36.63 8.71
C SER A 29 17.97 35.84 7.57
N THR A 30 17.75 36.50 6.43
CA THR A 30 17.32 35.93 5.15
C THR A 30 18.19 34.76 4.66
N HIS A 31 19.36 34.56 5.27
CA HIS A 31 20.25 33.42 5.05
C HIS A 31 19.81 32.11 5.74
N ALA A 32 18.81 32.11 6.64
CA ALA A 32 18.36 30.89 7.34
C ALA A 32 17.69 29.84 6.41
N VAL A 33 17.44 30.22 5.16
CA VAL A 33 17.02 29.33 4.08
C VAL A 33 17.77 29.73 2.79
N GLY A 34 19.09 29.78 2.85
CA GLY A 34 19.88 29.92 1.63
C GLY A 34 19.77 28.64 0.79
N ARG A 35 19.22 28.74 -0.41
CA ARG A 35 19.49 27.78 -1.48
C ARG A 35 20.94 28.02 -1.91
N ARG A 36 21.81 27.03 -1.75
CA ARG A 36 23.24 27.17 -2.09
C ARG A 36 23.41 27.74 -3.51
N GLN A 37 24.23 28.79 -3.61
CA GLN A 37 24.64 29.36 -4.90
C GLN A 37 25.42 28.32 -5.73
N ARG A 38 25.32 28.41 -7.07
CA ARG A 38 26.10 27.59 -8.01
C ARG A 38 27.60 27.85 -7.78
N GLY A 39 28.33 26.91 -7.18
CA GLY A 39 29.79 27.01 -7.06
C GLY A 39 30.44 26.05 -6.07
N ASP A 40 29.81 25.78 -4.92
CA ASP A 40 30.35 24.82 -3.93
C ASP A 40 30.05 23.37 -4.33
N PRO A 41 30.96 22.41 -4.06
CA PRO A 41 30.67 20.99 -4.21
C PRO A 41 29.44 20.64 -3.34
N GLN A 42 28.33 20.36 -4.01
CA GLN A 42 27.05 20.14 -3.34
C GLN A 42 27.04 18.77 -2.67
N PRO A 43 26.43 18.64 -1.46
CA PRO A 43 26.15 17.35 -0.89
C PRO A 43 25.37 16.52 -1.89
N ARG A 44 25.85 15.32 -2.17
CA ARG A 44 25.29 14.45 -3.20
C ARG A 44 24.88 13.12 -2.60
N LEU A 45 23.76 12.60 -3.07
CA LEU A 45 23.32 11.25 -2.77
C LEU A 45 24.27 10.26 -3.46
N VAL A 46 24.82 9.31 -2.70
CA VAL A 46 25.70 8.27 -3.23
C VAL A 46 25.34 6.90 -2.67
N ILE A 47 25.83 5.88 -3.36
CA ILE A 47 25.83 4.50 -2.92
C ILE A 47 27.30 4.09 -2.82
N GLU A 48 27.74 3.69 -1.62
CA GLU A 48 29.08 3.11 -1.42
C GLU A 48 28.98 1.59 -1.30
N ASP A 49 29.86 0.88 -2.00
CA ASP A 49 29.90 -0.58 -2.02
C ASP A 49 31.23 -1.09 -1.45
N TYR A 50 31.13 -1.99 -0.46
CA TYR A 50 32.28 -2.64 0.16
C TYR A 50 32.19 -4.15 -0.02
N GLU A 51 33.13 -4.71 -0.77
CA GLU A 51 33.23 -6.16 -0.97
C GLU A 51 34.08 -6.80 0.14
N TYR A 52 33.51 -7.82 0.80
CA TYR A 52 34.18 -8.61 1.82
C TYR A 52 34.50 -10.01 1.29
N PRO A 53 35.78 -10.39 1.22
CA PRO A 53 36.18 -11.76 0.92
C PRO A 53 35.85 -12.67 2.10
N ILE A 54 35.26 -13.84 1.83
CA ILE A 54 35.01 -14.85 2.85
C ILE A 54 36.29 -15.67 3.03
N GLN A 55 36.91 -15.59 4.21
CA GLN A 55 38.21 -16.25 4.49
C GLN A 55 38.16 -17.79 4.39
N SER A 56 37.01 -18.41 4.71
CA SER A 56 36.81 -19.86 4.63
C SER A 56 35.52 -20.18 3.86
N PRO A 57 35.53 -20.04 2.52
CA PRO A 57 34.33 -20.24 1.72
C PRO A 57 33.99 -21.73 1.57
N VAL A 58 32.70 -22.06 1.55
CA VAL A 58 32.21 -23.43 1.27
C VAL A 58 32.26 -23.71 -0.24
N VAL A 59 32.05 -22.68 -1.07
CA VAL A 59 32.20 -22.74 -2.52
C VAL A 59 33.15 -21.66 -3.06
N PRO A 60 33.96 -21.96 -4.10
CA PRO A 60 34.85 -20.96 -4.69
C PRO A 60 34.08 -19.72 -5.17
N GLY A 61 34.64 -18.52 -4.91
CA GLY A 61 34.06 -17.27 -5.37
C GLY A 61 32.96 -16.68 -4.47
N GLU A 62 32.74 -17.25 -3.27
CA GLU A 62 31.90 -16.67 -2.23
C GLU A 62 32.28 -15.23 -1.89
N ARG A 63 31.34 -14.31 -2.12
CA ARG A 63 31.55 -12.87 -1.98
C ARG A 63 30.30 -12.21 -1.40
N VAL A 64 30.53 -11.26 -0.52
CA VAL A 64 29.48 -10.48 0.12
C VAL A 64 29.79 -9.01 -0.10
N VAL A 65 28.81 -8.25 -0.54
CA VAL A 65 28.93 -6.79 -0.75
C VAL A 65 28.00 -6.10 0.23
N LEU A 66 28.53 -5.18 1.04
CA LEU A 66 27.75 -4.23 1.80
C LEU A 66 27.55 -2.98 0.94
N THR A 67 26.32 -2.73 0.53
CA THR A 67 25.95 -1.51 -0.19
C THR A 67 25.24 -0.55 0.74
N THR A 68 25.68 0.71 0.78
CA THR A 68 25.18 1.72 1.73
C THR A 68 24.77 2.97 1.00
N VAL A 69 23.52 3.37 1.20
CA VAL A 69 23.01 4.66 0.71
C VAL A 69 23.25 5.75 1.75
N GLY A 70 23.79 6.87 1.29
CA GLY A 70 24.12 8.01 2.15
C GLY A 70 24.37 9.28 1.34
N ILE A 71 24.81 10.32 2.02
CA ILE A 71 25.17 11.59 1.40
C ILE A 71 26.66 11.86 1.60
N GLU A 72 27.35 12.14 0.51
CA GLU A 72 28.70 12.67 0.53
C GLU A 72 28.67 14.19 0.52
N ARG A 73 29.54 14.82 1.30
CA ARG A 73 29.82 16.26 1.23
C ARG A 73 31.31 16.52 1.33
N GLN A 74 31.75 17.66 0.79
CA GLN A 74 33.08 18.19 1.04
C GLN A 74 33.05 19.04 2.31
N GLU A 75 33.94 18.77 3.27
CA GLU A 75 34.16 19.58 4.45
C GLU A 75 35.66 19.65 4.73
N GLY A 76 36.22 20.86 4.85
CA GLY A 76 37.66 21.03 5.11
C GLY A 76 38.60 20.48 4.02
N GLY A 77 38.10 20.17 2.82
CA GLY A 77 38.86 19.53 1.74
C GLY A 77 38.81 18.00 1.75
N GLU A 78 38.08 17.40 2.70
CA GLU A 78 37.84 15.97 2.80
C GLU A 78 36.40 15.61 2.41
N THR A 79 36.24 14.45 1.80
CA THR A 79 34.92 13.88 1.52
C THR A 79 34.39 13.18 2.77
N ILE A 80 33.31 13.68 3.33
CA ILE A 80 32.61 13.06 4.46
C ILE A 80 31.35 12.37 3.95
N PHE A 81 31.23 11.08 4.29
CA PHE A 81 30.05 10.28 4.00
C PHE A 81 29.14 10.18 5.24
N HIS A 82 27.87 10.50 5.06
CA HIS A 82 26.82 10.33 6.06
C HIS A 82 25.86 9.20 5.65
N PRO A 83 25.90 8.04 6.31
CA PRO A 83 25.16 6.86 5.90
C PRO A 83 23.74 6.80 6.52
N PHE A 84 22.75 6.27 5.78
CA PHE A 84 21.37 6.13 6.27
C PHE A 84 20.89 4.68 6.37
N GLY A 85 21.27 3.85 5.41
CA GLY A 85 20.86 2.45 5.37
C GLY A 85 21.86 1.61 4.60
N SER A 86 22.14 0.42 5.13
CA SER A 86 23.04 -0.55 4.50
C SER A 86 22.31 -1.84 4.22
N VAL A 87 22.54 -2.40 3.04
CA VAL A 87 22.05 -3.71 2.63
C VAL A 87 23.25 -4.60 2.38
N VAL A 88 23.24 -5.80 2.95
CA VAL A 88 24.23 -6.82 2.61
C VAL A 88 23.67 -7.70 1.49
N VAL A 89 24.49 -7.89 0.47
CA VAL A 89 24.17 -8.60 -0.76
C VAL A 89 25.15 -9.76 -0.92
N ASP A 90 24.60 -10.93 -1.21
CA ASP A 90 25.34 -12.13 -1.51
C ASP A 90 25.54 -12.29 -3.02
N LYS A 91 26.79 -12.20 -3.46
CA LYS A 91 27.16 -12.38 -4.88
C LYS A 91 27.49 -13.85 -5.21
N THR A 92 27.44 -14.75 -4.23
CA THR A 92 27.83 -16.16 -4.39
C THR A 92 26.99 -16.92 -5.43
N PHE A 93 25.70 -16.62 -5.55
CA PHE A 93 24.77 -17.39 -6.38
C PHE A 93 24.54 -16.84 -7.79
N GLY A 94 25.13 -15.68 -8.12
CA GLY A 94 24.83 -14.93 -9.35
C GLY A 94 25.14 -15.71 -10.64
N GLU A 95 24.13 -15.90 -11.49
CA GLU A 95 24.31 -15.85 -12.95
C GLU A 95 23.99 -14.45 -13.50
N GLU A 96 23.22 -13.66 -12.75
CA GLU A 96 23.02 -12.24 -12.99
C GLU A 96 24.12 -11.40 -12.34
N PRO A 97 24.42 -10.20 -12.88
CA PRO A 97 25.36 -9.27 -12.26
C PRO A 97 24.89 -8.80 -10.88
N ALA A 98 23.58 -8.86 -10.57
CA ALA A 98 23.00 -8.51 -9.26
C ALA A 98 23.02 -9.70 -8.28
N GLY A 99 23.24 -9.44 -6.99
CA GLY A 99 23.28 -10.47 -5.95
C GLY A 99 21.98 -10.60 -5.15
N GLN A 100 21.91 -11.58 -4.26
CA GLN A 100 20.76 -11.77 -3.38
C GLN A 100 20.91 -10.95 -2.11
N TRP A 101 19.97 -10.04 -1.81
CA TRP A 101 19.97 -9.34 -0.52
C TRP A 101 19.73 -10.31 0.64
N LEU A 102 20.44 -10.13 1.76
CA LEU A 102 20.28 -10.97 2.95
C LEU A 102 19.79 -10.20 4.16
N ALA A 103 20.26 -8.98 4.37
CA ALA A 103 19.86 -8.16 5.52
C ALA A 103 19.95 -6.66 5.21
N LEU A 104 19.10 -5.89 5.88
CA LEU A 104 19.02 -4.42 5.82
C LEU A 104 19.20 -3.86 7.22
N TRP A 105 20.11 -2.90 7.38
CA TRP A 105 20.30 -2.09 8.57
C TRP A 105 19.70 -0.69 8.38
N ASN A 106 19.02 -0.21 9.40
CA ASN A 106 18.58 1.18 9.52
C ASN A 106 19.54 1.88 10.47
N LEU A 107 20.42 2.74 9.94
CA LEU A 107 21.56 3.26 10.67
C LEU A 107 21.18 4.42 11.59
N GLY A 108 21.90 4.51 12.71
CA GLY A 108 21.72 5.55 13.71
C GLY A 108 20.61 5.25 14.72
N MET A 109 19.78 4.23 14.50
CA MET A 109 18.63 3.92 15.34
C MET A 109 19.01 3.22 16.65
N LYS A 110 18.85 3.92 17.78
CA LYS A 110 19.04 3.32 19.11
C LYS A 110 17.75 2.72 19.66
N SER A 111 17.86 1.51 20.23
CA SER A 111 16.79 0.91 21.02
C SER A 111 16.46 1.79 22.25
N PRO A 112 15.19 2.10 22.52
CA PRO A 112 14.85 2.99 23.63
C PRO A 112 15.30 2.39 24.96
N GLY A 113 15.98 3.21 25.79
CA GLY A 113 16.42 2.84 27.13
C GLY A 113 15.26 2.64 28.10
N LEU A 114 15.55 2.05 29.28
CA LEU A 114 14.53 1.74 30.29
C LEU A 114 13.70 2.96 30.68
N TRP A 115 14.35 4.10 30.96
CA TRP A 115 13.68 5.34 31.33
C TRP A 115 12.79 5.90 30.23
N SER A 116 13.19 5.80 28.96
CA SER A 116 12.34 6.22 27.84
C SER A 116 11.10 5.33 27.73
N ARG A 117 11.22 4.02 28.00
CA ARG A 117 10.07 3.09 28.04
C ARG A 117 9.14 3.38 29.22
N VAL A 118 9.70 3.67 30.40
CA VAL A 118 8.92 4.07 31.59
C VAL A 118 8.18 5.39 31.33
N ARG A 119 8.86 6.38 30.75
CA ARG A 119 8.24 7.66 30.36
C ARG A 119 7.14 7.45 29.32
N ALA A 120 7.31 6.53 28.37
CA ALA A 120 6.29 6.16 27.40
C ALA A 120 5.06 5.46 28.01
N LEU A 121 5.18 4.91 29.22
CA LEU A 121 4.04 4.34 29.95
C LEU A 121 3.20 5.43 30.63
N LEU A 122 3.82 6.54 31.07
CA LEU A 122 3.16 7.61 31.82
C LEU A 122 2.21 8.44 30.92
N PRO A 123 0.88 8.40 31.14
CA PRO A 123 -0.07 9.20 30.38
C PRO A 123 0.23 10.69 30.52
N GLY A 124 0.32 11.39 29.40
CA GLY A 124 0.57 12.84 29.39
C GLY A 124 2.02 13.25 29.57
N PHE A 125 2.95 12.32 29.79
CA PHE A 125 4.36 12.61 29.70
C PHE A 125 4.74 12.91 28.25
N ARG A 126 5.29 14.09 28.01
CA ARG A 126 5.76 14.54 26.70
C ARG A 126 7.25 14.79 26.78
N ALA A 127 8.04 14.11 25.96
CA ALA A 127 9.46 14.39 25.90
C ALA A 127 9.68 15.72 25.15
N ASN A 128 10.63 16.53 25.61
CA ASN A 128 11.24 17.55 24.79
C ASN A 128 12.50 16.93 24.18
N LYS A 129 12.59 16.88 22.84
CA LYS A 129 13.78 16.38 22.15
C LYS A 129 14.75 17.52 22.00
N ARG A 130 15.48 17.78 23.09
CA ARG A 130 16.71 18.55 23.03
C ARG A 130 17.87 17.59 22.90
N VAL A 131 18.85 17.99 22.09
CA VAL A 131 20.14 17.32 22.06
C VAL A 131 20.79 17.54 23.42
N SER A 132 21.30 16.44 23.99
CA SER A 132 22.12 16.50 25.19
C SER A 132 23.55 16.71 24.72
N GLU A 133 24.09 17.93 24.81
CA GLU A 133 25.46 18.23 24.38
C GLU A 133 26.49 17.27 25.00
N PRO A 134 26.44 16.91 26.30
CA PRO A 134 27.35 15.91 26.85
C PRO A 134 27.22 14.51 26.22
N GLU A 135 26.02 14.11 25.78
CA GLU A 135 25.83 12.82 25.09
C GLU A 135 26.35 12.91 23.65
N LEU A 136 26.21 14.07 23.01
CA LEU A 136 26.74 14.31 21.67
C LEU A 136 28.27 14.32 21.69
N ASP A 137 28.87 15.05 22.63
CA ASP A 137 30.33 15.12 22.82
C ASP A 137 30.92 13.72 23.06
N GLN A 138 30.29 12.92 23.91
CA GLN A 138 30.70 11.52 24.13
C GLN A 138 30.61 10.66 22.86
N LEU A 139 29.58 10.86 22.03
CA LEU A 139 29.45 10.11 20.77
C LEU A 139 30.48 10.58 19.73
N ASN A 140 30.78 11.89 19.70
CA ASN A 140 31.83 12.44 18.84
C ASN A 140 33.21 11.94 19.27
N GLU A 141 33.52 11.94 20.57
CA GLU A 141 34.76 11.37 21.11
C GLU A 141 34.92 9.89 20.73
N LYS A 142 33.83 9.11 20.81
CA LYS A 142 33.82 7.71 20.36
C LYS A 142 33.98 7.56 18.85
N LEU A 143 33.54 8.54 18.05
CA LEU A 143 33.68 8.51 16.61
C LEU A 143 35.12 8.90 16.20
N GLU A 144 35.71 9.88 16.87
CA GLU A 144 37.09 10.31 16.69
C GLU A 144 38.07 9.20 17.12
N ASN A 145 37.79 8.54 18.25
CA ASN A 145 38.60 7.43 18.79
C ASN A 145 37.94 6.06 18.53
N PHE A 146 37.40 5.85 17.33
CA PHE A 146 36.62 4.65 17.01
C PHE A 146 37.41 3.35 17.26
N ASP A 147 38.66 3.27 16.81
CA ASP A 147 39.46 2.05 16.92
C ASP A 147 39.67 1.61 18.38
N ASP A 148 39.95 2.56 19.28
CA ASP A 148 40.09 2.32 20.71
C ASP A 148 38.75 1.91 21.34
N ALA A 149 37.68 2.66 21.06
CA ALA A 149 36.34 2.36 21.57
C ALA A 149 35.79 1.01 21.06
N TRP A 150 36.18 0.60 19.85
CA TRP A 150 35.86 -0.69 19.28
C TRP A 150 36.65 -1.82 19.95
N ALA A 151 37.96 -1.63 20.13
CA ALA A 151 38.84 -2.60 20.79
C ALA A 151 38.43 -2.87 22.25
N ASP A 152 38.01 -1.82 22.97
CA ASP A 152 37.56 -1.91 24.36
C ASP A 152 36.15 -2.52 24.52
N GLY A 153 35.43 -2.77 23.42
CA GLY A 153 34.07 -3.32 23.42
C GLY A 153 33.00 -2.31 23.85
N ASP A 154 33.34 -1.02 23.80
CA ASP A 154 32.51 0.12 24.20
C ASP A 154 31.43 0.48 23.16
N LEU A 155 31.58 -0.07 21.96
CA LEU A 155 30.67 0.06 20.83
C LEU A 155 29.95 -1.27 20.59
N THR A 156 28.64 -1.19 20.37
CA THR A 156 27.82 -2.37 20.09
C THR A 156 27.50 -2.48 18.62
N VAL A 157 27.69 -3.66 18.07
CA VAL A 157 27.28 -4.00 16.70
C VAL A 157 25.78 -3.74 16.48
N PRO A 158 25.40 -2.99 15.44
CA PRO A 158 23.99 -2.78 15.11
C PRO A 158 23.35 -4.08 14.61
N LYS A 159 22.14 -4.37 15.11
CA LYS A 159 21.36 -5.53 14.65
C LYS A 159 20.65 -5.20 13.33
N PRO A 160 20.54 -6.16 12.41
CA PRO A 160 19.70 -6.00 11.22
C PRO A 160 18.30 -5.52 11.58
N TYR A 161 17.80 -4.55 10.81
CA TYR A 161 16.42 -4.08 10.90
C TYR A 161 15.46 -5.11 10.27
N LEU A 162 15.83 -5.59 9.07
CA LEU A 162 15.13 -6.62 8.29
C LEU A 162 16.12 -7.68 7.79
N GLU A 163 15.69 -8.94 7.70
CA GLU A 163 16.50 -10.05 7.17
C GLU A 163 15.66 -10.88 6.18
N ALA A 164 16.30 -11.44 5.16
CA ALA A 164 15.66 -12.25 4.12
C ALA A 164 15.01 -13.54 4.67
N THR A 165 15.52 -14.07 5.79
CA THR A 165 14.94 -15.26 6.43
C THR A 165 13.76 -14.94 7.35
N HIS A 166 13.62 -13.68 7.75
CA HIS A 166 12.53 -13.26 8.61
C HIS A 166 11.37 -12.85 7.73
N LEU A 167 10.46 -13.80 7.50
CA LEU A 167 9.27 -13.53 6.69
C LEU A 167 8.52 -12.30 7.17
N TYR A 168 8.36 -12.06 8.48
CA TYR A 168 7.73 -10.83 8.97
C TYR A 168 8.23 -10.49 10.37
N ARG A 169 9.08 -9.47 10.50
CA ARG A 169 9.50 -8.97 11.82
C ARG A 169 8.44 -8.03 12.38
N ARG A 170 7.38 -8.61 12.96
CA ARG A 170 6.82 -8.01 14.18
C ARG A 170 6.96 -8.98 15.33
N SER A 171 7.70 -8.50 16.33
CA SER A 171 8.02 -9.20 17.56
C SER A 171 6.79 -9.95 18.05
N ILE A 172 6.94 -11.21 18.43
CA ILE A 172 6.00 -11.93 19.29
C ILE A 172 5.47 -10.98 20.38
N ILE A 173 6.33 -10.10 20.92
CA ILE A 173 5.99 -9.02 21.87
C ILE A 173 4.84 -8.10 21.42
N GLY A 174 4.69 -7.75 20.14
CA GLY A 174 3.60 -6.89 19.65
C GLY A 174 2.26 -7.62 19.60
N LEU A 175 2.26 -8.88 19.16
CA LEU A 175 1.10 -9.77 19.21
C LEU A 175 0.74 -10.16 20.65
N VAL A 176 1.76 -10.40 21.49
CA VAL A 176 1.62 -10.67 22.91
C VAL A 176 1.07 -9.44 23.63
N LEU A 177 1.58 -8.24 23.38
CA LEU A 177 1.03 -7.02 23.98
C LEU A 177 -0.39 -6.72 23.48
N ALA A 178 -0.68 -6.93 22.18
CA ALA A 178 -2.04 -6.79 21.67
C ALA A 178 -2.98 -7.86 22.25
N GLY A 179 -2.48 -9.09 22.43
CA GLY A 179 -3.18 -10.19 23.10
C GLY A 179 -3.39 -9.92 24.59
N ILE A 180 -2.43 -9.29 25.27
CA ILE A 180 -2.55 -8.82 26.65
C ILE A 180 -3.61 -7.71 26.72
N VAL A 181 -3.60 -6.74 25.81
CA VAL A 181 -4.66 -5.71 25.76
C VAL A 181 -6.02 -6.36 25.58
N ARG A 182 -6.18 -7.24 24.58
CA ARG A 182 -7.44 -7.99 24.37
C ARG A 182 -7.84 -8.85 25.57
N GLY A 183 -6.87 -9.50 26.22
CA GLY A 183 -7.10 -10.31 27.42
C GLY A 183 -7.52 -9.45 28.61
N LEU A 184 -6.93 -8.27 28.78
CA LEU A 184 -7.31 -7.30 29.78
C LEU A 184 -8.70 -6.70 29.49
N ASP A 185 -9.03 -6.46 28.23
CA ASP A 185 -10.35 -5.99 27.78
C ASP A 185 -11.42 -7.06 28.10
N LEU A 186 -11.14 -8.33 27.80
CA LEU A 186 -12.03 -9.47 28.11
C LEU A 186 -12.15 -9.74 29.62
N ALA A 187 -11.08 -9.54 30.38
CA ALA A 187 -11.05 -9.77 31.82
C ALA A 187 -11.56 -8.57 32.64
N ASN A 188 -11.97 -7.47 31.98
CA ASN A 188 -12.49 -6.25 32.61
C ASN A 188 -11.57 -5.70 33.72
N VAL A 189 -10.25 -5.88 33.55
CA VAL A 189 -9.23 -5.51 34.54
C VAL A 189 -9.12 -3.98 34.63
N SER A 190 -8.91 -3.47 35.85
CA SER A 190 -8.88 -2.03 36.20
C SER A 190 -8.35 -1.09 35.11
N TYR A 191 -9.17 -0.08 34.76
CA TYR A 191 -8.92 0.94 33.72
C TYR A 191 -7.52 1.60 33.68
N PRO A 192 -6.79 1.83 34.80
CA PRO A 192 -5.49 2.52 34.76
C PRO A 192 -4.37 1.72 34.07
N VAL A 193 -4.32 0.40 34.28
CA VAL A 193 -3.26 -0.46 33.71
C VAL A 193 -3.43 -0.59 32.20
N GLN A 194 -4.67 -0.74 31.74
CA GLN A 194 -5.02 -0.74 30.32
C GLN A 194 -4.60 0.57 29.64
N LEU A 195 -4.86 1.71 30.27
CA LEU A 195 -4.49 3.02 29.72
C LEU A 195 -2.97 3.20 29.61
N VAL A 196 -2.22 2.81 30.63
CA VAL A 196 -0.75 2.86 30.64
C VAL A 196 -0.16 2.01 29.51
N LEU A 197 -0.68 0.79 29.34
CA LEU A 197 -0.21 -0.10 28.27
C LEU A 197 -0.59 0.42 26.88
N ARG A 198 -1.83 0.90 26.70
CA ARG A 198 -2.28 1.52 25.45
C ARG A 198 -1.46 2.76 25.12
N ASN A 199 -1.13 3.60 26.10
CA ASN A 199 -0.26 4.75 25.92
C ASN A 199 1.14 4.37 25.40
N TYR A 200 1.76 3.35 26.01
CA TYR A 200 3.02 2.81 25.54
C TYR A 200 2.93 2.27 24.11
N LEU A 201 1.83 1.59 23.77
CA LEU A 201 1.60 1.10 22.40
C LEU A 201 1.45 2.22 21.38
N ILE A 202 0.83 3.35 21.73
CA ILE A 202 0.74 4.54 20.88
C ILE A 202 2.15 5.05 20.55
N HIS A 203 2.97 5.30 21.59
CA HIS A 203 4.35 5.78 21.40
C HIS A 203 5.22 4.77 20.65
N ARG A 204 5.08 3.48 20.96
CA ARG A 204 5.82 2.41 20.28
C ARG A 204 5.45 2.32 18.80
N LYS A 205 4.15 2.41 18.47
CA LYS A 205 3.67 2.38 17.08
C LYS A 205 4.22 3.58 16.30
N ASP A 206 4.20 4.77 16.89
CA ASP A 206 4.75 5.98 16.27
C ASP A 206 6.27 5.86 16.02
N ALA A 207 7.03 5.38 17.02
CA ALA A 207 8.47 5.17 16.86
C ALA A 207 8.80 4.12 15.78
N GLN A 208 8.00 3.04 15.69
CA GLN A 208 8.14 2.04 14.62
C GLN A 208 7.80 2.60 13.25
N GLU A 209 6.79 3.46 13.15
CA GLU A 209 6.41 4.09 11.89
C GLU A 209 7.53 4.99 11.38
N ARG A 210 8.15 5.79 12.26
CA ARG A 210 9.32 6.62 11.90
C ARG A 210 10.50 5.77 11.42
N ALA A 211 10.81 4.69 12.14
CA ALA A 211 11.86 3.74 11.73
C ALA A 211 11.57 3.13 10.35
N PHE A 212 10.31 2.77 10.08
CA PHE A 212 9.88 2.30 8.77
C PHE A 212 10.08 3.37 7.69
N GLN A 213 9.63 4.62 7.94
CA GLN A 213 9.77 5.71 6.96
C GLN A 213 11.23 6.00 6.65
N GLN A 214 12.11 6.02 7.65
CA GLN A 214 13.55 6.23 7.44
C GLN A 214 14.15 5.18 6.49
N SER A 215 13.85 3.90 6.74
CA SER A 215 14.29 2.81 5.86
C SER A 215 13.64 2.84 4.48
N TYR A 216 12.37 3.22 4.39
CA TYR A 216 11.66 3.31 3.12
C TYR A 216 12.21 4.46 2.25
N VAL A 217 12.45 5.64 2.85
CA VAL A 217 13.08 6.79 2.19
C VAL A 217 14.49 6.45 1.72
N ALA A 218 15.30 5.78 2.55
CA ALA A 218 16.63 5.32 2.15
C ALA A 218 16.58 4.41 0.91
N LEU A 219 15.63 3.45 0.84
CA LEU A 219 15.44 2.61 -0.35
C LEU A 219 14.90 3.39 -1.55
N THR A 220 14.07 4.41 -1.34
CA THR A 220 13.60 5.31 -2.41
C THR A 220 14.77 6.09 -2.98
N TRP A 221 15.62 6.67 -2.15
CA TRP A 221 16.84 7.33 -2.59
C TRP A 221 17.81 6.39 -3.29
N TYR A 222 17.98 5.17 -2.78
CA TYR A 222 18.74 4.12 -3.49
C TYR A 222 18.15 3.90 -4.90
N THR A 223 16.83 3.76 -5.02
CA THR A 223 16.16 3.58 -6.33
C THR A 223 16.43 4.76 -7.25
N ASP A 224 16.27 5.99 -6.75
CA ASP A 224 16.45 7.22 -7.52
C ASP A 224 17.89 7.33 -8.06
N ARG A 225 18.89 6.94 -7.26
CA ARG A 225 20.31 6.94 -7.64
C ARG A 225 20.67 5.80 -8.60
N SER A 226 20.09 4.62 -8.38
CA SER A 226 20.29 3.43 -9.21
C SER A 226 19.83 3.62 -10.65
N LEU A 227 18.69 4.29 -10.81
CA LEU A 227 18.15 4.62 -12.13
C LEU A 227 18.99 5.65 -12.90
N SER A 228 19.73 6.51 -12.20
CA SER A 228 20.52 7.58 -12.83
C SER A 228 21.93 7.17 -13.22
N THR A 229 22.54 6.25 -12.47
CA THR A 229 23.82 5.63 -12.82
C THR A 229 23.71 4.12 -12.68
N PRO A 230 23.21 3.41 -13.71
CA PRO A 230 22.98 1.96 -13.67
C PRO A 230 24.27 1.13 -13.78
N GLU A 231 25.45 1.71 -13.52
CA GLU A 231 26.70 0.95 -13.44
C GLU A 231 26.56 -0.20 -12.43
N SER A 232 27.20 -1.34 -12.68
CA SER A 232 26.91 -2.66 -12.10
C SER A 232 26.56 -2.69 -10.61
N GLU A 233 25.33 -2.33 -10.26
CA GLU A 233 24.95 -2.19 -8.87
C GLU A 233 24.83 -3.55 -8.18
N PRO A 234 25.11 -3.62 -6.88
CA PRO A 234 25.01 -4.85 -6.15
C PRO A 234 23.58 -5.41 -6.09
N LEU A 235 22.58 -4.52 -5.96
CA LEU A 235 21.15 -4.84 -5.91
C LEU A 235 20.47 -4.67 -7.28
N SER A 236 19.64 -5.64 -7.67
CA SER A 236 18.75 -5.46 -8.82
C SER A 236 17.53 -4.60 -8.47
N PRO A 237 16.87 -3.96 -9.46
CA PRO A 237 15.59 -3.30 -9.26
C PRO A 237 14.55 -4.20 -8.57
N GLU A 238 14.51 -5.49 -8.91
CA GLU A 238 13.61 -6.47 -8.32
C GLU A 238 13.92 -6.73 -6.84
N ALA A 239 15.20 -6.72 -6.46
CA ALA A 239 15.63 -6.87 -5.07
C ALA A 239 15.24 -5.64 -4.23
N ILE A 240 15.35 -4.44 -4.79
CA ILE A 240 14.90 -3.19 -4.15
C ILE A 240 13.38 -3.22 -3.96
N GLN A 241 12.61 -3.62 -4.99
CA GLN A 241 11.16 -3.76 -4.90
C GLN A 241 10.74 -4.80 -3.85
N GLU A 242 11.46 -5.93 -3.77
CA GLU A 242 11.27 -6.93 -2.72
C GLU A 242 11.53 -6.38 -1.32
N LEU A 243 12.61 -5.63 -1.13
CA LEU A 243 12.91 -4.97 0.14
C LEU A 243 11.80 -3.99 0.53
N LYS A 244 11.35 -3.13 -0.40
CA LYS A 244 10.24 -2.19 -0.18
C LYS A 244 8.95 -2.91 0.20
N PHE A 245 8.60 -3.97 -0.53
CA PHE A 245 7.42 -4.79 -0.23
C PHE A 245 7.51 -5.44 1.15
N ARG A 246 8.64 -6.05 1.50
CA ARG A 246 8.80 -6.66 2.82
C ARG A 246 8.73 -5.65 3.95
N LEU A 247 9.30 -4.46 3.75
CA LEU A 247 9.11 -3.37 4.70
C LEU A 247 7.63 -3.03 4.83
N LEU A 248 6.89 -2.84 3.74
CA LEU A 248 5.46 -2.52 3.76
C LEU A 248 4.61 -3.61 4.41
N ALA A 249 4.81 -4.86 4.01
CA ALA A 249 4.11 -6.01 4.56
C ALA A 249 4.44 -6.18 6.05
N SER A 250 5.66 -5.88 6.50
CA SER A 250 6.02 -5.91 7.92
C SER A 250 5.34 -4.82 8.77
N ARG A 251 4.75 -3.77 8.16
CA ARG A 251 4.02 -2.71 8.88
C ARG A 251 2.73 -3.19 9.51
N ASN A 252 2.12 -4.26 9.01
CA ASN A 252 0.87 -4.79 9.53
C ASN A 252 1.02 -6.28 9.90
N ALA A 253 0.39 -6.69 11.01
CA ALA A 253 0.30 -8.11 11.35
C ALA A 253 -0.41 -8.92 10.27
N LEU A 254 -1.34 -8.29 9.53
CA LEU A 254 -1.99 -8.93 8.39
C LEU A 254 -1.10 -9.03 7.13
N GLY A 255 0.01 -8.30 7.08
CA GLY A 255 0.90 -8.30 5.92
C GLY A 255 1.53 -9.67 5.64
N ARG A 256 1.55 -10.56 6.64
CA ARG A 256 2.02 -11.95 6.47
C ARG A 256 1.18 -12.80 5.51
N TRP A 257 -0.06 -12.37 5.25
CA TRP A 257 -0.99 -13.04 4.34
C TRP A 257 -1.12 -12.29 3.02
N VAL A 258 -0.37 -11.21 2.83
CA VAL A 258 -0.29 -10.54 1.53
C VAL A 258 0.60 -11.40 0.65
N ASP A 259 0.07 -11.80 -0.50
CA ASP A 259 0.81 -12.63 -1.43
C ASP A 259 2.00 -11.84 -2.00
N HIS A 260 3.19 -12.44 -1.94
CA HIS A 260 4.40 -11.92 -2.55
C HIS A 260 4.26 -11.66 -4.06
N ARG A 261 3.33 -12.33 -4.75
CA ARG A 261 3.06 -12.07 -6.17
C ARG A 261 2.46 -10.68 -6.42
N THR A 262 1.73 -10.15 -5.44
CA THR A 262 1.19 -8.78 -5.51
C THR A 262 2.22 -7.70 -5.20
N ARG A 263 3.49 -8.06 -4.98
CA ARG A 263 4.59 -7.17 -4.58
C ARG A 263 4.62 -5.86 -5.37
N ASP A 264 4.74 -5.95 -6.68
CA ASP A 264 4.93 -4.78 -7.54
C ASP A 264 3.69 -3.88 -7.51
N GLY A 265 2.49 -4.49 -7.57
CA GLY A 265 1.22 -3.76 -7.44
C GLY A 265 1.04 -3.11 -6.05
N PHE A 266 1.47 -3.78 -4.98
CA PHE A 266 1.34 -3.31 -3.61
C PHE A 266 2.28 -2.13 -3.32
N VAL A 267 3.54 -2.21 -3.80
CA VAL A 267 4.50 -1.10 -3.71
C VAL A 267 4.03 0.07 -4.57
N PHE A 268 3.63 -0.20 -5.83
CA PHE A 268 3.13 0.83 -6.73
C PHE A 268 1.91 1.58 -6.17
N GLN A 269 0.92 0.85 -5.62
CA GLN A 269 -0.24 1.47 -4.96
C GLN A 269 0.19 2.35 -3.79
N TYR A 270 1.11 1.87 -2.95
CA TYR A 270 1.61 2.67 -1.83
C TYR A 270 2.33 3.93 -2.28
N GLU A 271 3.23 3.84 -3.26
CA GLU A 271 3.98 4.98 -3.79
C GLU A 271 3.09 5.97 -4.54
N ASN A 272 2.06 5.51 -5.26
CA ASN A 272 1.07 6.40 -5.86
C ASN A 272 0.27 7.16 -4.79
N ILE A 273 -0.16 6.48 -3.73
CA ILE A 273 -0.81 7.15 -2.60
C ILE A 273 0.11 8.22 -2.00
N LEU A 274 1.43 7.93 -1.86
CA LEU A 274 2.40 8.92 -1.41
C LEU A 274 2.53 10.11 -2.37
N ARG A 275 2.54 9.88 -3.69
CA ARG A 275 2.58 10.94 -4.72
C ARG A 275 1.33 11.81 -4.70
N ASP A 276 0.15 11.21 -4.62
CA ASP A 276 -1.12 11.92 -4.48
C ASP A 276 -1.13 12.82 -3.22
N TRP A 277 -0.48 12.36 -2.14
CA TRP A 277 -0.34 13.15 -0.92
C TRP A 277 0.67 14.30 -1.03
N LEU A 278 1.57 14.30 -2.02
CA LEU A 278 2.57 15.36 -2.23
C LEU A 278 2.02 16.53 -3.07
N GLU A 279 1.32 16.25 -4.17
CA GLU A 279 0.94 17.28 -5.16
C GLU A 279 -0.21 18.20 -4.70
N GLY A 280 -1.22 17.62 -4.04
CA GLY A 280 -2.41 18.36 -3.60
C GLY A 280 -2.13 19.47 -2.58
N PRO A 281 -1.42 19.19 -1.46
CA PRO A 281 -1.19 20.19 -0.41
C PRO A 281 -0.33 21.38 -0.84
N SER A 282 0.63 21.17 -1.75
CA SER A 282 1.53 22.26 -2.18
C SER A 282 0.79 23.31 -3.00
N SER A 283 0.02 22.84 -4.00
CA SER A 283 -0.80 23.71 -4.84
C SER A 283 -1.84 24.48 -4.02
N PHE A 284 -2.44 23.82 -3.02
CA PHE A 284 -3.37 24.46 -2.08
C PHE A 284 -2.70 25.56 -1.25
N LEU A 285 -1.51 25.32 -0.68
CA LEU A 285 -0.79 26.32 0.11
C LEU A 285 -0.33 27.50 -0.73
N ALA A 286 0.15 27.26 -1.96
CA ALA A 286 0.54 28.33 -2.86
C ALA A 286 -0.65 29.24 -3.21
N ALA A 287 -1.80 28.64 -3.55
CA ALA A 287 -3.03 29.38 -3.83
C ALA A 287 -3.51 30.18 -2.62
N ALA A 288 -3.51 29.56 -1.43
CA ALA A 288 -3.85 30.23 -0.19
C ALA A 288 -2.88 31.37 0.12
N ALA A 289 -1.57 31.17 -0.04
CA ALA A 289 -0.56 32.21 0.23
C ALA A 289 -0.84 33.47 -0.60
N ASN A 290 -1.13 33.30 -1.89
CA ASN A 290 -1.50 34.40 -2.77
C ASN A 290 -2.80 35.10 -2.32
N GLU A 291 -3.83 34.35 -1.92
CA GLU A 291 -5.09 34.93 -1.41
C GLU A 291 -4.86 35.80 -0.15
N TYR A 292 -3.90 35.42 0.69
CA TYR A 292 -3.56 36.12 1.92
C TYR A 292 -2.38 37.09 1.79
N TYR A 293 -1.94 37.41 0.56
CA TYR A 293 -0.80 38.31 0.29
C TYR A 293 0.52 37.88 0.94
N LEU A 294 0.75 36.57 1.02
CA LEU A 294 1.98 35.95 1.52
C LEU A 294 2.75 35.32 0.37
N GLY A 295 4.07 35.21 0.54
CA GLY A 295 4.93 34.47 -0.37
C GLY A 295 4.98 32.99 0.00
N TYR A 296 5.15 32.13 -0.99
CA TYR A 296 5.32 30.70 -0.77
C TYR A 296 6.38 30.13 -1.72
N GLU A 297 7.25 29.28 -1.20
CA GLU A 297 8.30 28.62 -1.97
C GLU A 297 8.33 27.13 -1.63
N GLU A 298 8.38 26.29 -2.66
CA GLU A 298 8.44 24.84 -2.51
C GLU A 298 9.87 24.37 -2.27
N ILE A 299 10.02 23.45 -1.33
CA ILE A 299 11.26 22.70 -1.08
C ILE A 299 11.18 21.46 -1.97
N HIS A 300 11.92 21.48 -3.07
CA HIS A 300 11.93 20.38 -4.02
C HIS A 300 13.06 19.39 -3.76
N ARG A 301 12.72 18.11 -3.76
CA ARG A 301 13.64 17.02 -4.05
C ARG A 301 13.83 16.95 -5.56
N MET A 302 15.03 17.22 -6.03
CA MET A 302 15.38 16.96 -7.42
C MET A 302 15.71 15.47 -7.54
N THR A 303 14.91 14.74 -8.30
CA THR A 303 15.31 13.40 -8.74
C THR A 303 16.31 13.56 -9.89
N ASP A 304 17.25 12.64 -10.04
CA ASP A 304 18.21 12.67 -11.15
C ASP A 304 17.52 12.56 -12.53
N GLY A 305 16.28 12.06 -12.58
CA GLY A 305 15.38 12.08 -13.74
C GLY A 305 14.72 13.44 -14.03
N GLY A 306 15.02 14.47 -13.25
CA GLY A 306 14.63 15.87 -13.50
C GLY A 306 13.21 16.26 -13.06
N VAL A 307 12.41 15.34 -12.51
CA VAL A 307 11.08 15.68 -11.98
C VAL A 307 11.21 16.17 -10.54
N PRO A 308 10.89 17.44 -10.24
CA PRO A 308 10.92 17.96 -8.89
C PRO A 308 9.75 17.42 -8.08
N LEU A 309 10.03 16.84 -6.92
CA LEU A 309 9.02 16.40 -5.95
C LEU A 309 8.99 17.39 -4.78
N ALA A 310 7.84 18.00 -4.52
CA ALA A 310 7.69 18.98 -3.45
C ALA A 310 7.65 18.28 -2.08
N LEU A 311 8.76 18.24 -1.34
CA LEU A 311 8.84 17.63 -0.01
C LEU A 311 8.08 18.44 1.04
N GLY A 312 8.09 19.75 0.85
CA GLY A 312 7.60 20.73 1.78
C GLY A 312 7.67 22.12 1.19
N GLY A 313 7.44 23.14 2.02
CA GLY A 313 7.42 24.51 1.54
C GLY A 313 7.55 25.50 2.67
N ILE A 314 7.94 26.71 2.30
CA ILE A 314 8.24 27.79 3.21
C ILE A 314 7.28 28.93 2.92
N LEU A 315 6.58 29.34 3.96
CA LEU A 315 5.69 30.48 3.91
C LEU A 315 6.46 31.73 4.34
N TYR A 316 6.35 32.79 3.57
CA TYR A 316 7.04 34.05 3.80
C TYR A 316 6.07 35.22 3.93
N TYR A 317 6.44 36.17 4.78
CA TYR A 317 5.93 37.52 4.74
C TYR A 317 6.85 38.37 3.87
N ASP A 318 6.32 39.02 2.84
CA ASP A 318 7.09 39.91 1.97
C ASP A 318 6.68 41.36 2.22
N PRO A 319 7.51 42.16 2.93
CA PRO A 319 7.19 43.54 3.24
C PRO A 319 7.04 44.44 2.01
N ALA A 320 7.59 44.06 0.85
CA ALA A 320 7.57 44.88 -0.35
C ALA A 320 6.21 44.87 -1.06
N VAL A 321 5.47 43.77 -0.94
CA VAL A 321 4.14 43.58 -1.53
C VAL A 321 3.03 43.45 -0.50
N ALA A 322 3.37 43.45 0.79
CA ALA A 322 2.39 43.38 1.86
C ALA A 322 1.46 44.60 1.83
N PRO A 323 0.13 44.38 1.74
CA PRO A 323 -0.84 45.47 1.90
C PRO A 323 -0.79 46.04 3.32
N ALA A 324 -1.45 47.18 3.52
CA ALA A 324 -1.53 47.79 4.84
C ALA A 324 -2.22 46.83 5.84
N PRO A 325 -1.80 46.76 7.11
CA PRO A 325 -2.26 45.73 8.05
C PRO A 325 -3.77 45.70 8.30
N ASP A 326 -4.45 46.82 8.11
CA ASP A 326 -5.90 47.00 8.21
C ASP A 326 -6.67 46.41 7.01
N GLN A 327 -5.99 46.14 5.90
CA GLN A 327 -6.58 45.64 4.66
C GLN A 327 -6.67 44.11 4.61
N VAL A 328 -5.90 43.39 5.46
CA VAL A 328 -5.90 41.92 5.49
C VAL A 328 -6.71 41.40 6.66
N LYS A 329 -7.85 40.77 6.34
CA LYS A 329 -8.67 40.08 7.35
C LYS A 329 -8.04 38.74 7.71
N TRP A 330 -7.21 38.73 8.75
CA TRP A 330 -6.62 37.48 9.25
C TRP A 330 -7.64 36.66 10.04
N SER A 331 -8.09 35.55 9.45
CA SER A 331 -9.02 34.63 10.12
C SER A 331 -8.32 33.89 11.27
N LEU A 332 -9.04 33.75 12.40
CA LEU A 332 -8.69 32.77 13.44
C LEU A 332 -8.52 31.37 12.82
N MET A 333 -9.25 31.06 11.75
CA MET A 333 -9.17 29.80 11.00
C MET A 333 -8.40 29.96 9.67
N ASN A 334 -7.20 30.56 9.69
CA ASN A 334 -6.37 30.69 8.48
C ASN A 334 -5.82 29.32 7.99
N PRO A 335 -5.63 29.15 6.68
CA PRO A 335 -5.20 27.87 6.07
C PRO A 335 -3.75 27.47 6.41
N PHE A 336 -2.91 28.43 6.82
CA PHE A 336 -1.51 28.22 7.22
C PHE A 336 -1.36 27.79 8.66
N ASP A 337 -2.45 27.77 9.41
CA ASP A 337 -2.43 27.22 10.75
C ASP A 337 -1.55 28.03 11.74
N LEU A 338 -1.21 29.28 11.42
CA LEU A 338 -0.44 30.20 12.27
C LEU A 338 -1.32 30.78 13.40
N THR A 339 -0.75 30.93 14.59
CA THR A 339 -1.47 31.44 15.78
C THR A 339 -1.54 32.98 15.86
N TYR A 340 -0.81 33.66 14.99
CA TYR A 340 -0.65 35.10 14.92
C TYR A 340 -0.98 35.62 13.52
N ASN A 341 -1.21 36.93 13.42
CA ASN A 341 -1.37 37.63 12.15
C ASN A 341 -0.02 38.25 11.73
N PRO A 342 0.63 37.77 10.65
CA PRO A 342 1.95 38.26 10.26
C PRO A 342 1.99 39.76 9.90
N PHE A 343 0.86 40.33 9.46
CA PHE A 343 0.75 41.75 9.09
C PHE A 343 0.75 42.69 10.30
N THR A 344 0.36 42.20 11.48
CA THR A 344 0.27 43.03 12.70
C THR A 344 1.17 42.55 13.82
N ASP A 345 1.77 41.36 13.70
CA ASP A 345 2.57 40.77 14.77
C ASP A 345 3.85 41.59 15.03
N PRO A 346 4.09 42.06 16.27
CA PRO A 346 5.24 42.92 16.56
C PRO A 346 6.60 42.27 16.33
N ALA A 347 6.72 40.94 16.42
CA ALA A 347 7.98 40.26 16.16
C ALA A 347 8.24 40.15 14.65
N VAL A 348 7.22 39.83 13.86
CA VAL A 348 7.32 39.83 12.39
C VAL A 348 7.65 41.22 11.86
N GLN A 349 6.95 42.24 12.34
CA GLN A 349 7.16 43.63 11.90
C GLN A 349 8.55 44.15 12.29
N ARG A 350 9.07 43.77 13.46
CA ARG A 350 10.46 44.06 13.83
C ARG A 350 11.48 43.36 12.92
N ALA A 351 11.25 42.09 12.56
CA ALA A 351 12.11 41.37 11.65
C ALA A 351 12.11 42.00 10.24
N ALA A 352 10.93 42.40 9.75
CA ALA A 352 10.76 43.13 8.49
C ALA A 352 11.49 44.47 8.49
N ALA A 353 11.40 45.24 9.59
CA ALA A 353 12.11 46.50 9.73
C ALA A 353 13.63 46.32 9.83
N ALA A 354 14.09 45.24 10.48
CA ALA A 354 15.51 44.94 10.63
C ALA A 354 16.17 44.45 9.32
N SER A 355 15.39 43.92 8.38
CA SER A 355 15.88 43.44 7.07
C SER A 355 15.03 44.01 5.92
N PRO A 356 15.19 45.31 5.58
CA PRO A 356 14.39 45.94 4.54
C PRO A 356 14.59 45.26 3.17
N GLY A 357 13.49 44.99 2.46
CA GLY A 357 13.52 44.37 1.12
C GLY A 357 13.76 42.84 1.13
N SER A 358 13.87 42.23 2.31
CA SER A 358 14.02 40.79 2.47
C SER A 358 12.68 40.10 2.76
N LYS A 359 12.48 38.90 2.20
CA LYS A 359 11.36 38.03 2.59
C LYS A 359 11.61 37.45 3.98
N ILE A 360 10.62 37.55 4.86
CA ILE A 360 10.70 37.08 6.25
C ILE A 360 10.07 35.69 6.34
N PRO A 361 10.83 34.63 6.68
CA PRO A 361 10.28 33.27 6.78
C PRO A 361 9.36 33.17 8.00
N LEU A 362 8.12 32.72 7.78
CA LEU A 362 7.10 32.55 8.82
C LEU A 362 7.09 31.12 9.36
N ALA A 363 7.01 30.14 8.46
CA ALA A 363 6.88 28.73 8.82
C ALA A 363 7.37 27.78 7.71
N ILE A 364 7.74 26.57 8.12
CA ILE A 364 8.08 25.45 7.22
C ILE A 364 7.01 24.37 7.36
N TYR A 365 6.59 23.83 6.22
CA TYR A 365 5.61 22.77 6.10
C TYR A 365 6.20 21.54 5.40
N VAL A 366 5.67 20.36 5.70
CA VAL A 366 5.87 19.13 4.91
C VAL A 366 4.54 18.64 4.35
N PHE A 367 4.54 18.08 3.14
CA PHE A 367 3.30 17.78 2.41
C PHE A 367 2.81 16.35 2.54
N GLN A 368 3.70 15.38 2.82
CA GLN A 368 3.26 13.98 2.98
C GLN A 368 2.43 13.83 4.26
N SER A 369 1.12 13.95 4.06
CA SER A 369 0.06 13.86 5.04
C SER A 369 -0.95 12.85 4.53
N GLN A 370 -1.50 12.03 5.42
CA GLN A 370 -2.57 11.09 5.05
C GLN A 370 -3.87 11.78 4.61
N HIS A 371 -3.91 13.10 4.71
CA HIS A 371 -5.01 13.93 4.27
C HIS A 371 -4.50 14.78 3.09
N SER A 372 -5.04 14.51 1.91
CA SER A 372 -4.59 15.03 0.60
C SER A 372 -4.52 16.55 0.45
N LEU A 373 -4.94 17.33 1.45
CA LEU A 373 -4.95 18.81 1.42
C LEU A 373 -4.47 19.47 2.73
N LYS A 374 -3.94 18.70 3.70
CA LYS A 374 -3.50 19.27 4.99
C LYS A 374 -2.00 19.10 5.22
N PRO A 375 -1.19 20.12 4.91
CA PRO A 375 0.26 20.11 5.19
C PRO A 375 0.52 20.13 6.70
N ILE A 376 1.70 19.65 7.10
CA ILE A 376 2.10 19.61 8.52
C ILE A 376 3.09 20.75 8.75
N ILE A 377 2.74 21.71 9.60
CA ILE A 377 3.69 22.73 10.08
C ILE A 377 4.76 22.06 10.96
N VAL A 378 6.02 22.15 10.55
CA VAL A 378 7.15 21.54 11.27
C VAL A 378 8.04 22.56 11.96
N VAL A 379 8.03 23.79 11.47
CA VAL A 379 8.72 24.93 12.09
C VAL A 379 7.83 26.16 12.01
N ASP A 380 7.70 26.87 13.13
CA ASP A 380 7.11 28.22 13.21
C ASP A 380 8.18 29.14 13.79
N TYR A 381 8.62 30.14 13.01
CA TYR A 381 9.77 30.96 13.39
C TYR A 381 9.46 31.94 14.53
N PHE A 382 8.21 32.38 14.64
CA PHE A 382 7.79 33.39 15.61
C PHE A 382 7.07 32.77 16.82
N HIS A 383 6.45 31.60 16.66
CA HIS A 383 5.85 30.84 17.75
C HIS A 383 6.36 29.39 17.77
N PRO A 384 7.60 29.14 18.25
CA PRO A 384 8.27 27.84 18.15
C PRO A 384 7.52 26.65 18.79
N ASP A 385 6.67 26.91 19.78
CA ASP A 385 5.88 25.85 20.44
C ASP A 385 4.61 25.46 19.66
N ASN A 386 4.18 26.21 18.64
CA ASN A 386 2.95 25.94 17.88
C ASN A 386 2.92 24.52 17.26
N PRO A 387 3.95 24.06 16.51
CA PRO A 387 4.01 22.68 16.00
C PRO A 387 3.92 21.62 17.11
N ARG A 388 4.61 21.85 18.23
CA ARG A 388 4.64 20.93 19.38
C ARG A 388 3.28 20.84 20.08
N LEU A 389 2.60 21.96 20.25
CA LEU A 389 1.25 22.00 20.80
C LEU A 389 0.26 21.19 19.94
N ARG A 390 0.41 21.23 18.61
CA ARG A 390 -0.40 20.47 17.65
C ARG A 390 -0.13 18.97 17.69
N GLU A 391 1.13 18.58 17.65
CA GLU A 391 1.53 17.18 17.80
C GLU A 391 0.99 16.63 19.12
N SER A 392 1.07 17.44 20.17
CA SER A 392 0.54 17.00 21.44
C SER A 392 -0.98 16.96 21.51
N ALA A 393 -1.71 17.91 20.93
CA ALA A 393 -3.16 17.85 20.86
C ALA A 393 -3.61 16.58 20.14
N SER A 394 -2.89 16.20 19.08
CA SER A 394 -3.10 14.95 18.34
C SER A 394 -2.85 13.72 19.21
N TYR A 395 -1.76 13.71 19.98
CA TYR A 395 -1.48 12.66 20.96
C TYR A 395 -2.59 12.54 22.02
N TRP A 396 -3.04 13.65 22.63
CA TRP A 396 -4.10 13.61 23.65
C TRP A 396 -5.43 13.15 23.09
N ARG A 397 -5.76 13.54 21.86
CA ARG A 397 -6.95 13.03 21.17
C ARG A 397 -6.88 11.52 20.98
N ARG A 398 -5.73 10.99 20.55
CA ARG A 398 -5.53 9.53 20.41
C ARG A 398 -5.67 8.81 21.74
N LEU A 399 -4.99 9.32 22.77
CA LEU A 399 -5.05 8.75 24.11
C LEU A 399 -6.48 8.78 24.67
N ALA A 400 -7.22 9.85 24.44
CA ALA A 400 -8.61 9.96 24.85
C ALA A 400 -9.52 8.98 24.10
N ASN A 401 -9.36 8.84 22.78
CA ASN A 401 -10.10 7.83 22.02
C ASN A 401 -9.82 6.41 22.54
N GLU A 402 -8.57 6.11 22.87
CA GLU A 402 -8.19 4.82 23.48
C GLU A 402 -8.76 4.65 24.89
N ALA A 403 -8.77 5.72 25.70
CA ALA A 403 -9.40 5.71 27.02
C ALA A 403 -10.91 5.48 26.93
N LEU A 404 -11.57 6.11 25.94
CA LEU A 404 -13.00 5.96 25.68
C LEU A 404 -13.36 4.57 25.18
N ALA A 405 -12.52 3.97 24.34
CA ALA A 405 -12.69 2.57 23.94
C ALA A 405 -12.51 1.59 25.10
N ALA A 406 -11.88 2.01 26.20
CA ALA A 406 -11.74 1.21 27.41
C ALA A 406 -12.86 1.48 28.44
N SER A 407 -13.48 2.66 28.46
CA SER A 407 -14.50 3.03 29.44
C SER A 407 -15.89 3.17 28.81
N ASP A 408 -16.83 2.26 29.11
CA ASP A 408 -18.26 2.30 28.72
C ASP A 408 -19.06 3.50 29.32
N VAL A 409 -18.40 4.61 29.67
CA VAL A 409 -18.98 5.73 30.41
C VAL A 409 -19.26 6.92 29.49
N GLY A 410 -20.48 6.99 28.95
CA GLY A 410 -20.92 8.04 28.00
C GLY A 410 -20.89 9.49 28.54
N PHE A 411 -20.84 9.69 29.86
CA PHE A 411 -20.69 11.04 30.45
C PHE A 411 -19.26 11.59 30.35
N LEU A 412 -18.25 10.71 30.44
CA LEU A 412 -16.86 11.10 30.20
C LEU A 412 -16.64 11.39 28.71
N TYR A 413 -17.31 10.64 27.82
CA TYR A 413 -17.31 10.89 26.37
C TYR A 413 -17.72 12.31 26.04
N THR A 414 -18.90 12.76 26.50
CA THR A 414 -19.39 14.11 26.16
C THR A 414 -18.50 15.21 26.74
N THR A 415 -17.92 15.04 27.93
CA THR A 415 -17.11 16.09 28.57
C THR A 415 -15.67 16.15 28.04
N LEU A 416 -15.01 15.00 27.86
CA LEU A 416 -13.66 14.91 27.26
C LEU A 416 -13.70 15.24 25.78
N ASN A 417 -14.67 14.72 25.03
CA ASN A 417 -14.81 15.04 23.61
C ASN A 417 -15.13 16.53 23.42
N ARG A 418 -15.94 17.17 24.27
CA ARG A 418 -16.21 18.61 24.17
C ARG A 418 -15.00 19.46 24.56
N SER A 419 -14.20 19.06 25.54
CA SER A 419 -12.96 19.77 25.95
C SER A 419 -11.82 19.55 24.96
N LEU A 420 -11.64 18.33 24.45
CA LEU A 420 -10.65 17.98 23.43
C LEU A 420 -11.04 18.50 22.06
N ASN A 421 -12.34 18.52 21.72
CA ASN A 421 -12.81 19.23 20.54
C ASN A 421 -12.68 20.73 20.73
N PHE A 422 -12.88 21.30 21.92
CA PHE A 422 -12.61 22.74 22.13
C PHE A 422 -11.11 23.07 21.95
N MET A 423 -10.22 22.21 22.44
CA MET A 423 -8.77 22.31 22.24
C MET A 423 -8.34 22.03 20.78
N ALA A 424 -8.98 21.08 20.10
CA ALA A 424 -8.74 20.74 18.70
C ALA A 424 -9.51 21.64 17.70
N ASN A 425 -10.54 22.36 18.15
CA ASN A 425 -11.35 23.31 17.35
C ASN A 425 -10.69 24.66 17.22
N ARG A 426 -9.50 24.88 17.80
CA ARG A 426 -8.71 26.06 17.44
C ARG A 426 -8.19 26.05 16.01
N LYS A 427 -8.41 24.98 15.20
CA LYS A 427 -8.38 25.03 13.71
C LYS A 427 -8.78 23.72 13.00
N THR A 428 -10.04 23.32 13.17
CA THR A 428 -10.74 22.19 12.51
C THR A 428 -10.27 20.79 12.93
N ALA A 429 -11.17 20.02 13.54
CA ALA A 429 -11.01 18.60 13.78
C ALA A 429 -10.86 17.83 12.45
N THR A 430 -9.64 17.65 11.96
CA THR A 430 -9.35 16.47 11.16
C THR A 430 -9.51 15.29 12.09
N TRP A 431 -10.42 14.38 11.75
CA TRP A 431 -10.39 13.04 12.30
C TRP A 431 -9.05 12.46 11.90
N PHE A 432 -8.05 12.59 12.77
CA PHE A 432 -6.80 11.89 12.57
C PHE A 432 -7.17 10.42 12.49
N SER A 433 -7.06 9.88 11.27
CA SER A 433 -6.99 8.44 11.07
C SER A 433 -5.90 7.92 12.02
N SER A 434 -6.05 6.69 12.50
CA SER A 434 -5.21 6.06 13.51
C SER A 434 -3.74 5.84 13.09
N ARG A 435 -3.25 6.56 12.08
CA ARG A 435 -1.92 6.43 11.46
C ARG A 435 -1.31 7.84 11.30
N GLY A 436 -0.01 7.96 11.58
CA GLY A 436 0.63 9.18 12.10
C GLY A 436 0.90 10.32 11.11
N PRO A 437 1.22 11.53 11.62
CA PRO A 437 1.83 12.65 10.88
C PRO A 437 3.29 12.38 10.45
N ALA A 438 3.78 11.16 10.65
CA ALA A 438 5.17 10.78 10.45
C ALA A 438 5.59 10.65 8.97
N LEU A 439 4.63 10.64 8.04
CA LEU A 439 4.88 10.24 6.66
C LEU A 439 5.84 11.19 5.92
N GLY A 440 5.85 12.51 6.17
CA GLY A 440 6.80 13.45 5.54
C GLY A 440 7.83 14.13 6.44
N VAL A 441 7.70 13.96 7.75
CA VAL A 441 8.64 14.57 8.70
C VAL A 441 10.01 13.87 8.62
N GLU A 442 10.04 12.55 8.42
CA GLU A 442 11.30 11.81 8.42
C GLU A 442 12.13 12.05 7.14
N GLU A 443 11.52 12.21 5.96
CA GLU A 443 12.27 12.55 4.73
C GLU A 443 12.96 13.91 4.84
N MET A 444 12.24 14.92 5.35
CA MET A 444 12.80 16.25 5.65
C MET A 444 13.91 16.18 6.70
N ARG A 445 13.68 15.41 7.78
CA ARG A 445 14.65 15.22 8.87
C ARG A 445 15.91 14.49 8.43
N LEU A 446 15.81 13.51 7.52
CA LEU A 446 16.96 12.84 6.91
C LEU A 446 17.73 13.77 5.96
N SER A 447 17.00 14.57 5.18
CA SER A 447 17.60 15.57 4.30
C SER A 447 18.43 16.59 5.09
N LEU A 448 17.90 17.09 6.22
CA LEU A 448 18.63 17.97 7.14
C LEU A 448 19.80 17.27 7.84
N GLN A 449 19.66 16.00 8.20
CA GLN A 449 20.77 15.21 8.77
C GLN A 449 21.94 15.10 7.79
N GLY A 450 21.70 14.85 6.50
CA GLY A 450 22.75 14.79 5.50
C GLY A 450 23.09 16.12 4.82
N TYR A 451 22.54 17.25 5.28
CA TYR A 451 22.71 18.56 4.66
C TYR A 451 22.26 18.63 3.19
N LEU A 452 21.36 17.73 2.78
CA LEU A 452 20.80 17.69 1.43
C LEU A 452 19.82 18.85 1.27
N TYR A 453 20.00 19.67 0.23
CA TYR A 453 19.17 20.84 -0.10
C TYR A 453 19.27 22.04 0.87
N PHE A 454 20.01 21.94 1.98
CA PHE A 454 20.12 22.99 2.99
C PHE A 454 21.58 23.42 3.23
N GLU A 455 21.77 24.68 3.62
CA GLU A 455 23.06 25.17 4.10
C GLU A 455 23.41 24.57 5.48
N PRO A 456 24.69 24.28 5.79
CA PRO A 456 25.08 23.61 7.03
C PRO A 456 24.60 24.30 8.30
N ASP A 457 24.85 25.60 8.42
CA ASP A 457 24.47 26.40 9.60
C ASP A 457 22.96 26.42 9.83
N SER A 458 22.18 26.40 8.74
CA SER A 458 20.73 26.39 8.78
C SER A 458 20.18 24.98 9.05
N ALA A 459 20.83 23.93 8.56
CA ALA A 459 20.34 22.57 8.65
C ALA A 459 20.27 22.06 10.09
N ASP A 460 21.29 22.32 10.91
CA ASP A 460 21.33 21.86 12.31
C ASP A 460 20.30 22.58 13.18
N LEU A 461 20.15 23.89 12.97
CA LEU A 461 19.13 24.68 13.65
C LEU A 461 17.71 24.24 13.28
N LEU A 462 17.47 23.94 12.00
CA LEU A 462 16.19 23.43 11.54
C LEU A 462 15.92 22.00 12.03
N LEU A 463 16.93 21.15 12.05
CA LEU A 463 16.85 19.79 12.58
C LEU A 463 16.41 19.79 14.05
N ASP A 464 17.06 20.61 14.88
CA ASP A 464 16.70 20.77 16.28
C ASP A 464 15.27 21.31 16.47
N ARG A 465 14.82 22.22 15.59
CA ARG A 465 13.44 22.74 15.63
C ARG A 465 12.42 21.67 15.26
N ILE A 466 12.67 20.88 14.22
CA ILE A 466 11.80 19.77 13.82
C ILE A 466 11.74 18.71 14.93
N ASP A 467 12.87 18.38 15.55
CA ASP A 467 12.92 17.41 16.64
C ASP A 467 12.12 17.87 17.87
N ARG A 468 12.16 19.16 18.22
CA ARG A 468 11.40 19.73 19.35
C ARG A 468 9.89 19.55 19.20
N GLN A 469 9.36 19.41 17.98
CA GLN A 469 7.94 19.10 17.78
C GLN A 469 7.59 17.68 18.26
N ILE A 470 8.54 16.74 18.21
CA ILE A 470 8.31 15.31 18.46
C ILE A 470 8.15 15.08 19.96
N VAL A 471 6.90 14.84 20.40
CA VAL A 471 6.61 14.60 21.83
C VAL A 471 6.91 13.17 22.30
N ASN A 472 7.23 12.25 21.38
CA ASN A 472 7.37 10.82 21.66
C ASN A 472 8.67 10.50 22.43
N PRO A 473 8.61 9.99 23.67
CA PRO A 473 9.81 9.68 24.47
C PRO A 473 10.70 8.58 23.89
N LEU A 474 10.20 7.73 22.98
CA LEU A 474 10.96 6.62 22.39
C LEU A 474 11.81 7.02 21.18
N VAL A 475 11.60 8.20 20.61
CA VAL A 475 12.36 8.73 19.46
C VAL A 475 13.60 9.46 19.97
N GLN A 476 14.70 9.47 19.22
CA GLN A 476 15.90 10.23 19.57
C GLN A 476 16.02 11.52 18.74
N PRO A 477 16.75 12.53 19.22
CA PRO A 477 17.15 13.68 18.41
C PRO A 477 17.97 13.28 17.17
N GLY A 478 17.81 14.01 16.08
CA GLY A 478 18.48 13.86 14.79
C GLY A 478 19.99 14.04 14.85
N ARG A 479 20.51 15.03 15.58
CA ARG A 479 21.98 15.21 15.73
C ARG A 479 22.64 13.98 16.38
N LEU A 480 22.01 13.40 17.42
CA LEU A 480 22.48 12.15 18.03
C LEU A 480 22.33 10.95 17.09
N GLN A 481 21.25 10.91 16.29
CA GLN A 481 21.05 9.88 15.28
C GLN A 481 22.12 9.94 14.19
N ARG A 482 22.54 11.16 13.79
CA ARG A 482 23.56 11.40 12.76
C ARG A 482 24.90 10.75 13.15
N VAL A 483 25.42 11.06 14.33
CA VAL A 483 26.70 10.52 14.82
C VAL A 483 26.62 9.00 15.04
N ARG A 484 25.48 8.51 15.55
CA ARG A 484 25.25 7.06 15.68
C ARG A 484 25.25 6.35 14.35
N ALA A 485 24.73 6.96 13.29
CA ALA A 485 24.72 6.33 11.97
C ALA A 485 26.14 6.13 11.46
N GLN A 486 27.05 7.08 11.72
CA GLN A 486 28.47 6.95 11.40
C GLN A 486 29.14 5.86 12.24
N LEU A 487 28.90 5.80 13.55
CA LEU A 487 29.41 4.73 14.42
C LEU A 487 28.88 3.35 14.01
N ASP A 488 27.57 3.23 13.74
CA ASP A 488 26.94 1.99 13.28
C ASP A 488 27.57 1.54 11.95
N TYR A 489 27.83 2.49 11.04
CA TYR A 489 28.46 2.21 9.76
C TYR A 489 29.92 1.76 9.90
N GLN A 490 30.73 2.48 10.66
CA GLN A 490 32.12 2.07 10.95
C GLN A 490 32.16 0.70 11.65
N ALA A 491 31.22 0.41 12.55
CA ALA A 491 31.07 -0.90 13.18
C ALA A 491 30.74 -2.03 12.18
N LEU A 492 30.04 -1.73 11.08
CA LEU A 492 29.81 -2.69 10.00
C LEU A 492 31.05 -2.88 9.12
N LEU A 493 31.92 -1.86 8.99
CA LEU A 493 33.18 -1.93 8.22
C LEU A 493 34.34 -2.54 9.02
N ALA A 494 34.31 -2.43 10.35
CA ALA A 494 35.38 -2.84 11.24
C ALA A 494 35.79 -4.32 11.07
N ASN A 495 37.05 -4.63 11.37
CA ASN A 495 37.64 -5.97 11.26
C ASN A 495 37.38 -6.64 9.89
N GLN A 496 37.49 -5.87 8.80
CA GLN A 496 37.20 -6.34 7.44
C GLN A 496 35.78 -6.91 7.29
N GLY A 497 34.78 -6.26 7.92
CA GLY A 497 33.38 -6.63 7.82
C GLY A 497 33.04 -7.98 8.47
N GLU A 498 33.80 -8.43 9.48
CA GLU A 498 33.58 -9.72 10.14
C GLU A 498 32.12 -9.92 10.59
N VAL A 499 31.51 -8.85 11.12
CA VAL A 499 30.09 -8.81 11.51
C VAL A 499 29.18 -9.06 10.32
N VAL A 500 29.40 -8.32 9.22
CA VAL A 500 28.59 -8.39 8.01
C VAL A 500 28.69 -9.79 7.41
N VAL A 501 29.89 -10.35 7.33
CA VAL A 501 30.14 -11.71 6.84
C VAL A 501 29.48 -12.75 7.75
N ARG A 502 29.57 -12.60 9.07
CA ARG A 502 28.94 -13.50 10.04
C ARG A 502 27.42 -13.51 9.91
N GLU A 503 26.82 -12.32 9.82
CA GLU A 503 25.38 -12.16 9.64
C GLU A 503 24.91 -12.67 8.28
N ALA A 504 25.64 -12.36 7.21
CA ALA A 504 25.40 -12.88 5.86
C ALA A 504 25.43 -14.41 5.85
N ARG A 505 26.47 -15.03 6.43
CA ARG A 505 26.58 -16.50 6.57
C ARG A 505 25.39 -17.06 7.34
N ARG A 506 25.04 -16.47 8.49
CA ARG A 506 23.90 -16.93 9.31
C ARG A 506 22.58 -16.91 8.54
N VAL A 507 22.30 -15.81 7.83
CA VAL A 507 21.07 -15.66 7.05
C VAL A 507 21.09 -16.62 5.85
N ARG A 508 22.19 -16.67 5.10
CA ARG A 508 22.37 -17.57 3.96
C ARG A 508 22.18 -19.03 4.36
N GLU A 509 22.84 -19.47 5.43
CA GLU A 509 22.71 -20.86 5.90
C GLU A 509 21.25 -21.19 6.22
N LYS A 510 20.54 -20.26 6.85
CA LYS A 510 19.13 -20.45 7.17
C LYS A 510 18.25 -20.49 5.91
N LEU A 511 18.53 -19.68 4.88
CA LEU A 511 17.84 -19.76 3.59
C LEU A 511 18.10 -21.10 2.88
N ILE A 512 19.35 -21.54 2.81
CA ILE A 512 19.72 -22.83 2.22
C ILE A 512 19.00 -23.96 2.96
N ARG A 513 19.03 -23.96 4.29
CA ARG A 513 18.33 -24.97 5.11
C ARG A 513 16.82 -24.95 4.90
N GLN A 514 16.20 -23.77 4.77
CA GLN A 514 14.77 -23.64 4.49
C GLN A 514 14.39 -24.21 3.12
N ALA A 515 15.20 -23.95 2.10
CA ALA A 515 15.00 -24.48 0.76
C ALA A 515 15.25 -26.00 0.72
N THR A 516 16.44 -26.43 1.12
CA THR A 516 16.89 -27.84 1.04
C THR A 516 16.27 -28.78 2.08
N GLY A 517 15.63 -28.25 3.13
CA GLY A 517 15.07 -29.04 4.23
C GLY A 517 16.11 -29.62 5.20
N CYS A 518 17.37 -29.20 5.11
CA CYS A 518 18.46 -29.67 5.96
C CYS A 518 18.37 -29.04 7.37
N SER A 519 18.18 -29.84 8.42
CA SER A 519 17.86 -29.31 9.76
C SER A 519 19.07 -29.14 10.70
N SER A 520 20.15 -29.91 10.56
CA SER A 520 21.22 -29.90 11.59
C SER A 520 22.66 -30.14 11.13
N ARG A 521 22.92 -30.75 9.97
CA ARG A 521 24.31 -31.01 9.51
C ARG A 521 24.98 -29.75 8.95
N PRO A 522 26.33 -29.70 8.93
CA PRO A 522 27.07 -28.69 8.18
C PRO A 522 26.62 -28.67 6.71
N LEU A 523 26.52 -27.47 6.14
CA LEU A 523 26.18 -27.30 4.73
C LEU A 523 27.35 -27.74 3.86
N THR A 524 27.05 -28.45 2.78
CA THR A 524 28.03 -28.93 1.81
C THR A 524 27.90 -28.15 0.50
N THR A 525 28.89 -28.29 -0.37
CA THR A 525 28.84 -27.76 -1.75
C THR A 525 27.58 -28.20 -2.50
N ALA A 526 27.06 -29.41 -2.23
CA ALA A 526 25.83 -29.91 -2.82
C ALA A 526 24.59 -29.11 -2.35
N ASP A 527 24.54 -28.69 -1.09
CA ASP A 527 23.42 -27.87 -0.58
C ASP A 527 23.42 -26.47 -1.20
N TYR A 528 24.61 -25.89 -1.41
CA TYR A 528 24.77 -24.62 -2.11
C TYR A 528 24.34 -24.74 -3.59
N ALA A 529 24.71 -25.82 -4.26
CA ALA A 529 24.27 -26.09 -5.63
C ALA A 529 22.74 -26.28 -5.72
N ALA A 530 22.15 -27.02 -4.78
CA ALA A 530 20.70 -27.19 -4.68
C ALA A 530 19.99 -25.86 -4.43
N TYR A 531 20.53 -25.00 -3.55
CA TYR A 531 19.98 -23.67 -3.32
C TYR A 531 20.11 -22.75 -4.54
N ARG A 532 21.22 -22.80 -5.27
CA ARG A 532 21.40 -22.06 -6.52
C ARG A 532 20.36 -22.48 -7.56
N ARG A 533 20.12 -23.79 -7.69
CA ARG A 533 19.07 -24.35 -8.55
C ARG A 533 17.69 -23.87 -8.11
N TYR A 534 17.39 -23.91 -6.81
CA TYR A 534 16.15 -23.37 -6.27
C TYR A 534 15.93 -21.89 -6.66
N LEU A 535 16.94 -21.03 -6.51
CA LEU A 535 16.82 -19.61 -6.88
C LEU A 535 16.52 -19.42 -8.38
N ARG A 536 17.17 -20.19 -9.26
CA ARG A 536 16.89 -20.16 -10.71
C ARG A 536 15.47 -20.63 -11.01
N GLN A 537 15.06 -21.76 -10.43
CA GLN A 537 13.71 -22.29 -10.60
C GLN A 537 12.65 -21.28 -10.17
N GLN A 538 12.84 -20.56 -9.06
CA GLN A 538 11.92 -19.50 -8.63
C GLN A 538 11.81 -18.38 -9.66
N HIS A 539 12.93 -17.95 -10.25
CA HIS A 539 12.91 -16.95 -11.33
C HIS A 539 12.15 -17.45 -12.56
N LEU A 540 12.33 -18.71 -12.95
CA LEU A 540 11.63 -19.33 -14.08
C LEU A 540 10.14 -19.57 -13.81
N LEU A 541 9.76 -19.87 -12.57
CA LEU A 541 8.36 -20.08 -12.19
C LEU A 541 7.56 -18.76 -12.18
N LYS A 542 8.19 -17.63 -11.84
CA LYS A 542 7.54 -16.32 -11.74
C LYS A 542 6.65 -15.95 -12.95
N PRO A 543 7.11 -15.99 -14.22
CA PRO A 543 6.25 -15.68 -15.36
C PRO A 543 5.06 -16.64 -15.51
N ILE A 544 5.22 -17.91 -15.13
CA ILE A 544 4.16 -18.91 -15.15
C ILE A 544 3.09 -18.58 -14.10
N GLU A 545 3.53 -18.23 -12.90
CA GLU A 545 2.63 -17.83 -11.81
C GLU A 545 1.85 -16.55 -12.14
N VAL A 546 2.50 -15.55 -12.76
CA VAL A 546 1.81 -14.34 -13.22
C VAL A 546 0.74 -14.68 -14.27
N PHE A 547 1.05 -15.58 -15.20
CA PHE A 547 0.08 -16.03 -16.20
C PHE A 547 -1.10 -16.78 -15.58
N LEU A 548 -0.87 -17.57 -14.53
CA LEU A 548 -1.92 -18.29 -13.81
C LEU A 548 -2.94 -17.36 -13.13
N GLU A 549 -2.50 -16.20 -12.66
CA GLU A 549 -3.33 -15.23 -11.93
C GLU A 549 -4.00 -14.20 -12.84
N ASP A 550 -3.54 -14.07 -14.08
CA ASP A 550 -4.11 -13.14 -15.05
C ASP A 550 -5.48 -13.61 -15.54
N GLU A 551 -6.50 -12.79 -15.29
CA GLU A 551 -7.88 -13.02 -15.71
C GLU A 551 -8.00 -13.26 -17.22
N TYR A 552 -7.17 -12.59 -18.03
CA TYR A 552 -7.21 -12.63 -19.50
C TYR A 552 -6.03 -13.36 -20.15
N ALA A 553 -5.11 -13.93 -19.36
CA ALA A 553 -3.96 -14.71 -19.85
C ALA A 553 -3.16 -13.98 -20.95
N SER A 554 -2.86 -12.69 -20.74
CA SER A 554 -2.31 -11.76 -21.73
C SER A 554 -1.11 -10.93 -21.23
N SER A 555 -0.89 -10.88 -19.92
CA SER A 555 0.15 -10.10 -19.24
C SER A 555 1.57 -10.60 -19.49
N VAL A 556 1.72 -11.89 -19.82
CA VAL A 556 3.02 -12.52 -20.08
C VAL A 556 3.03 -13.08 -21.51
N PRO A 557 4.03 -12.73 -22.34
CA PRO A 557 4.21 -13.33 -23.66
C PRO A 557 4.36 -14.86 -23.57
N LEU A 558 3.64 -15.60 -24.41
CA LEU A 558 3.69 -17.07 -24.43
C LEU A 558 5.11 -17.62 -24.65
N GLU A 559 5.97 -16.89 -25.36
CA GLU A 559 7.38 -17.23 -25.57
C GLU A 559 8.19 -17.26 -24.27
N GLN A 560 7.90 -16.34 -23.33
CA GLN A 560 8.56 -16.32 -22.03
C GLN A 560 8.14 -17.52 -21.19
N ILE A 561 6.84 -17.87 -21.21
CA ILE A 561 6.31 -19.05 -20.54
C ILE A 561 6.93 -20.32 -21.14
N GLN A 562 7.02 -20.40 -22.46
CA GLN A 562 7.66 -21.51 -23.15
C GLN A 562 9.12 -21.67 -22.73
N THR A 563 9.89 -20.59 -22.74
CA THR A 563 11.31 -20.60 -22.35
C THR A 563 11.47 -21.06 -20.90
N ALA A 564 10.59 -20.60 -20.00
CA ALA A 564 10.57 -21.03 -18.60
C ALA A 564 10.29 -22.53 -18.44
N ILE A 565 9.28 -23.06 -19.14
CA ILE A 565 8.94 -24.49 -19.10
C ILE A 565 10.11 -25.36 -19.57
N GLU A 566 10.75 -24.97 -20.68
CA GLU A 566 11.88 -25.73 -21.25
C GLU A 566 13.08 -25.74 -20.30
N ALA A 567 13.40 -24.61 -19.69
CA ALA A 567 14.47 -24.50 -18.70
C ALA A 567 14.17 -25.33 -17.44
N LEU A 568 12.95 -25.24 -16.89
CA LEU A 568 12.52 -26.05 -15.74
C LEU A 568 12.60 -27.56 -16.03
N ALA A 569 12.24 -27.97 -17.24
CA ALA A 569 12.31 -29.36 -17.66
C ALA A 569 13.75 -29.86 -17.86
N ALA A 570 14.66 -29.00 -18.32
CA ALA A 570 16.08 -29.32 -18.47
C ALA A 570 16.79 -29.43 -17.12
N GLU A 571 16.34 -28.66 -16.13
CA GLU A 571 16.92 -28.66 -14.79
C GLU A 571 16.43 -29.80 -13.90
N ALA A 572 15.46 -30.63 -14.31
CA ALA A 572 14.88 -31.70 -13.48
C ALA A 572 15.92 -32.74 -13.01
N ALA A 573 16.19 -32.81 -11.70
CA ALA A 573 17.19 -33.71 -11.11
C ALA A 573 16.63 -34.68 -10.05
N GLY A 574 15.36 -34.55 -9.65
CA GLY A 574 14.59 -35.66 -9.08
C GLY A 574 14.73 -35.89 -7.57
N HIS A 575 15.53 -35.09 -6.89
CA HIS A 575 15.88 -35.30 -5.47
C HIS A 575 15.47 -34.15 -4.55
N ASP A 576 14.84 -33.10 -5.08
CA ASP A 576 14.54 -31.88 -4.34
C ASP A 576 13.04 -31.70 -4.09
N ARG A 577 12.71 -31.24 -2.87
CA ARG A 577 11.35 -30.82 -2.49
C ARG A 577 10.73 -29.83 -3.49
N HIS A 578 11.57 -29.05 -4.17
CA HIS A 578 11.20 -28.03 -5.15
C HIS A 578 10.70 -28.58 -6.48
N ASP A 579 11.09 -29.81 -6.85
CA ASP A 579 10.56 -30.45 -8.05
C ASP A 579 9.05 -30.75 -7.85
N ARG A 580 8.58 -30.96 -6.61
CA ARG A 580 7.15 -31.10 -6.30
C ARG A 580 6.38 -29.79 -6.45
N ASP A 581 6.95 -28.68 -5.99
CA ASP A 581 6.33 -27.36 -6.12
C ASP A 581 6.25 -26.96 -7.60
N THR A 582 7.32 -27.22 -8.36
CA THR A 582 7.37 -27.02 -9.83
C THR A 582 6.32 -27.86 -10.54
N ILE A 583 6.18 -29.15 -10.19
CA ILE A 583 5.11 -30.03 -10.69
C ILE A 583 3.74 -29.43 -10.42
N SER A 584 3.48 -28.96 -9.19
CA SER A 584 2.20 -28.36 -8.82
C SER A 584 1.86 -27.12 -9.67
N VAL A 585 2.83 -26.23 -9.88
CA VAL A 585 2.63 -25.02 -10.70
C VAL A 585 2.39 -25.38 -12.17
N LEU A 586 3.15 -26.32 -12.73
CA LEU A 586 2.96 -26.77 -14.11
C LEU A 586 1.62 -27.52 -14.31
N MET A 587 1.14 -28.24 -13.30
CA MET A 587 -0.20 -28.85 -13.30
C MET A 587 -1.30 -27.78 -13.35
N GLN A 588 -1.16 -26.71 -12.55
CA GLN A 588 -2.06 -25.56 -12.63
C GLN A 588 -1.98 -24.87 -13.99
N LEU A 589 -0.77 -24.73 -14.57
CA LEU A 589 -0.59 -24.12 -15.88
C LEU A 589 -1.32 -24.91 -16.96
N ARG A 590 -1.18 -26.24 -16.98
CA ARG A 590 -1.91 -27.10 -17.91
C ARG A 590 -3.42 -26.87 -17.79
N LEU A 591 -3.95 -26.88 -16.56
CA LEU A 591 -5.38 -26.66 -16.31
C LEU A 591 -5.85 -25.31 -16.87
N ARG A 592 -5.08 -24.24 -16.63
CA ARG A 592 -5.39 -22.88 -17.12
C ARG A 592 -5.34 -22.80 -18.65
N LEU A 593 -4.33 -23.41 -19.28
CA LEU A 593 -4.19 -23.46 -20.74
C LEU A 593 -5.34 -24.23 -21.40
N GLU A 594 -5.83 -25.31 -20.79
CA GLU A 594 -7.01 -26.03 -21.26
C GLU A 594 -8.27 -25.18 -21.20
N GLN A 595 -8.47 -24.47 -20.09
CA GLN A 595 -9.60 -23.55 -19.92
C GLN A 595 -9.61 -22.49 -21.03
N GLU A 596 -8.46 -21.84 -21.26
CA GLU A 596 -8.30 -20.82 -22.31
C GLU A 596 -8.51 -21.39 -23.71
N SER A 597 -7.91 -22.55 -24.01
CA SER A 597 -8.07 -23.22 -25.30
C SER A 597 -9.54 -23.54 -25.59
N ARG A 598 -10.30 -24.00 -24.58
CA ARG A 598 -11.73 -24.29 -24.72
C ARG A 598 -12.57 -23.02 -24.81
N ALA A 599 -12.23 -21.96 -24.08
CA ALA A 599 -12.92 -20.68 -24.14
C ALA A 599 -12.78 -20.00 -25.52
N ARG A 600 -11.65 -20.19 -26.20
CA ARG A 600 -11.37 -19.62 -27.53
C ARG A 600 -11.89 -20.45 -28.70
N ALA A 601 -12.10 -21.75 -28.51
CA ALA A 601 -12.61 -22.68 -29.53
C ALA A 601 -13.99 -22.34 -30.18
N PRO A 602 -14.98 -21.73 -29.49
CA PRO A 602 -16.27 -21.42 -30.11
C PRO A 602 -16.25 -20.19 -31.03
N VAL A 603 -15.25 -19.30 -30.93
CA VAL A 603 -15.20 -18.05 -31.72
C VAL A 603 -14.46 -18.24 -33.05
N ASN A 604 -13.50 -19.17 -33.12
CA ASN A 604 -12.78 -19.52 -34.34
C ASN A 604 -12.67 -21.04 -34.43
N ARG A 605 -13.19 -21.66 -35.51
CA ARG A 605 -13.14 -23.13 -35.76
C ARG A 605 -11.71 -23.70 -35.93
N ARG A 606 -10.66 -22.94 -35.60
CA ARG A 606 -9.26 -23.40 -35.51
C ARG A 606 -8.84 -23.29 -34.05
N LEU A 607 -8.39 -24.42 -33.48
CA LEU A 607 -7.66 -24.44 -32.21
C LEU A 607 -6.49 -23.45 -32.30
N ASP A 608 -6.33 -22.63 -31.27
CA ASP A 608 -5.26 -21.63 -31.14
C ASP A 608 -3.90 -22.36 -31.10
N ALA A 609 -3.26 -22.54 -32.26
CA ALA A 609 -2.07 -23.37 -32.43
C ALA A 609 -0.92 -23.06 -31.42
N PRO A 610 -0.68 -21.79 -31.03
CA PRO A 610 0.25 -21.45 -29.95
C PRO A 610 -0.10 -22.06 -28.58
N LEU A 611 -1.38 -22.06 -28.18
CA LEU A 611 -1.81 -22.63 -26.90
C LEU A 611 -1.70 -24.15 -26.89
N THR A 612 -2.08 -24.81 -27.99
CA THR A 612 -1.93 -26.26 -28.13
C THR A 612 -0.47 -26.70 -28.04
N LEU A 613 0.44 -25.94 -28.66
CA LEU A 613 1.87 -26.20 -28.58
C LEU A 613 2.41 -26.03 -27.14
N LEU A 614 1.96 -24.97 -26.45
CA LEU A 614 2.37 -24.70 -25.08
C LEU A 614 1.88 -25.78 -24.10
N LEU A 615 0.66 -26.27 -24.31
CA LEU A 615 0.09 -27.38 -23.53
C LEU A 615 0.90 -28.67 -23.71
N ALA A 616 1.23 -29.05 -24.95
CA ALA A 616 2.07 -30.21 -25.23
C ALA A 616 3.47 -30.10 -24.62
N ARG A 617 4.07 -28.90 -24.62
CA ARG A 617 5.36 -28.63 -23.96
C ARG A 617 5.26 -28.75 -22.45
N THR A 618 4.17 -28.26 -21.86
CA THR A 618 3.89 -28.38 -20.41
C THR A 618 3.79 -29.85 -19.99
N GLU A 619 3.06 -30.67 -20.75
CA GLU A 619 2.96 -32.11 -20.50
C GLU A 619 4.31 -32.83 -20.64
N THR A 620 5.11 -32.45 -21.63
CA THR A 620 6.47 -32.98 -21.81
C THR A 620 7.37 -32.64 -20.62
N ALA A 621 7.30 -31.42 -20.11
CA ALA A 621 8.04 -30.97 -18.93
C ALA A 621 7.61 -31.73 -17.67
N LEU A 622 6.30 -31.89 -17.46
CA LEU A 622 5.74 -32.69 -16.37
C LEU A 622 6.22 -34.15 -16.44
N GLY A 623 6.25 -34.74 -17.64
CA GLY A 623 6.80 -36.08 -17.86
C GLY A 623 8.23 -36.22 -17.37
N ARG A 624 9.10 -35.27 -17.71
CA ARG A 624 10.51 -35.26 -17.27
C ARG A 624 10.64 -35.07 -15.75
N LEU A 625 9.84 -34.18 -15.15
CA LEU A 625 9.84 -33.94 -13.71
C LEU A 625 9.32 -35.15 -12.91
N TYR A 626 8.29 -35.83 -13.40
CA TYR A 626 7.78 -37.06 -12.78
C TYR A 626 8.83 -38.17 -12.82
N GLN A 627 9.46 -38.40 -13.98
CA GLN A 627 10.54 -39.37 -14.14
C GLN A 627 11.71 -39.06 -13.20
N ALA A 628 12.13 -37.79 -13.14
CA ALA A 628 13.18 -37.35 -12.24
C ALA A 628 12.78 -37.65 -10.78
N SER A 629 11.55 -37.33 -10.37
CA SER A 629 11.05 -37.57 -9.01
C SER A 629 10.84 -39.06 -8.63
N GLY A 630 11.20 -40.00 -9.50
CA GLY A 630 11.02 -41.44 -9.30
C GLY A 630 9.57 -41.92 -9.44
N LYS A 631 8.68 -41.10 -9.99
CA LYS A 631 7.29 -41.48 -10.30
C LYS A 631 7.19 -42.13 -11.69
N THR A 632 6.27 -43.08 -11.84
CA THR A 632 6.03 -43.73 -13.12
C THR A 632 5.25 -42.82 -14.08
N PRO A 633 5.38 -43.02 -15.41
CA PRO A 633 4.54 -42.34 -16.41
C PRO A 633 3.03 -42.57 -16.17
N ASP A 634 2.66 -43.74 -15.64
CA ASP A 634 1.28 -44.07 -15.31
C ASP A 634 0.71 -43.19 -14.18
N ALA A 635 1.54 -42.84 -13.19
CA ALA A 635 1.13 -41.92 -12.13
C ALA A 635 0.87 -40.50 -12.65
N LEU A 636 1.62 -40.05 -13.68
CA LEU A 636 1.34 -38.79 -14.36
C LEU A 636 -0.01 -38.85 -15.08
N GLN A 637 -0.26 -39.93 -15.84
CA GLN A 637 -1.53 -40.12 -16.55
C GLN A 637 -2.73 -40.14 -15.60
N GLU A 638 -2.59 -40.77 -14.43
CA GLU A 638 -3.63 -40.80 -13.40
C GLU A 638 -3.92 -39.41 -12.81
N ASP A 639 -2.87 -38.66 -12.44
CA ASP A 639 -2.99 -37.29 -11.92
C ASP A 639 -3.63 -36.35 -12.97
N LEU A 640 -3.24 -36.47 -14.25
CA LEU A 640 -3.82 -35.71 -15.35
C LEU A 640 -5.30 -36.08 -15.60
N ALA A 641 -5.63 -37.37 -15.56
CA ALA A 641 -7.02 -37.83 -15.73
C ALA A 641 -7.94 -37.43 -14.56
N GLU A 642 -7.41 -37.29 -13.35
CA GLU A 642 -8.14 -36.73 -12.22
C GLU A 642 -8.40 -35.22 -12.40
N LEU A 643 -7.39 -34.46 -12.84
CA LEU A 643 -7.56 -33.03 -13.15
C LEU A 643 -8.59 -32.80 -14.26
N ASP A 644 -8.57 -33.60 -15.33
CA ASP A 644 -9.53 -33.49 -16.43
C ASP A 644 -10.97 -33.78 -15.98
N ARG A 645 -11.15 -34.73 -15.05
CA ARG A 645 -12.44 -35.03 -14.42
C ARG A 645 -12.92 -33.87 -13.54
N GLN A 646 -12.03 -33.24 -12.78
CA GLN A 646 -12.35 -32.06 -11.97
C GLN A 646 -12.79 -30.90 -12.85
N LEU A 647 -12.06 -30.62 -13.93
CA LEU A 647 -12.39 -29.57 -14.88
C LEU A 647 -13.76 -29.80 -15.54
N ALA A 648 -14.05 -31.04 -15.95
CA ALA A 648 -15.35 -31.40 -16.52
C ALA A 648 -16.50 -31.18 -15.53
N LYS A 649 -16.27 -31.49 -14.24
CA LYS A 649 -17.26 -31.26 -13.17
C LYS A 649 -17.50 -29.77 -12.92
N GLU A 650 -16.44 -28.97 -12.80
CA GLU A 650 -16.55 -27.52 -12.62
C GLU A 650 -17.29 -26.86 -13.79
N GLN A 651 -17.02 -27.29 -15.02
CA GLN A 651 -17.73 -26.82 -16.22
C GLN A 651 -19.21 -27.19 -16.18
N ALA A 652 -19.56 -28.42 -15.81
CA ALA A 652 -20.96 -28.82 -15.65
C ALA A 652 -21.68 -28.00 -14.58
N GLU A 653 -21.02 -27.70 -13.46
CA GLU A 653 -21.57 -26.85 -12.39
C GLU A 653 -21.73 -25.39 -12.83
N ALA A 654 -20.74 -24.82 -13.52
CA ALA A 654 -20.79 -23.46 -14.06
C ALA A 654 -21.90 -23.32 -15.10
N GLN A 655 -22.03 -24.29 -16.02
CA GLN A 655 -23.09 -24.35 -17.01
C GLN A 655 -24.47 -24.43 -16.34
N THR A 656 -24.60 -25.25 -15.30
CA THR A 656 -25.84 -25.37 -14.51
C THR A 656 -26.17 -24.05 -13.79
N LYS A 657 -25.18 -23.40 -13.17
CA LYS A 657 -25.36 -22.08 -12.53
C LYS A 657 -25.77 -21.01 -13.53
N TRP A 658 -25.13 -20.99 -14.71
CA TRP A 658 -25.45 -20.07 -15.80
C TRP A 658 -26.88 -20.30 -16.32
N GLN A 659 -27.27 -21.55 -16.59
CA GLN A 659 -28.64 -21.90 -16.99
C GLN A 659 -29.68 -21.49 -15.93
N ARG A 660 -29.38 -21.67 -14.63
CA ARG A 660 -30.24 -21.22 -13.52
C ARG A 660 -30.33 -19.70 -13.47
N TRP A 661 -29.22 -18.99 -13.66
CA TRP A 661 -29.19 -17.53 -13.69
C TRP A 661 -29.99 -17.00 -14.87
N GLN A 662 -29.79 -17.54 -16.08
CA GLN A 662 -30.57 -17.20 -17.27
C GLN A 662 -32.07 -17.43 -17.06
N ALA A 663 -32.46 -18.60 -16.52
CA ALA A 663 -33.84 -18.89 -16.18
C ALA A 663 -34.43 -17.90 -15.15
N LYS A 664 -33.63 -17.48 -14.16
CA LYS A 664 -34.04 -16.49 -13.16
C LYS A 664 -34.19 -15.09 -13.75
N GLN A 665 -33.29 -14.66 -14.63
CA GLN A 665 -33.41 -13.37 -15.33
C GLN A 665 -34.63 -13.37 -16.25
N PHE A 666 -34.80 -14.42 -17.07
CA PHE A 666 -35.98 -14.60 -17.90
C PHE A 666 -37.26 -14.56 -17.05
N ALA A 667 -37.29 -15.25 -15.92
CA ALA A 667 -38.41 -15.25 -15.00
C ALA A 667 -38.73 -13.84 -14.46
N LYS A 668 -37.72 -13.03 -14.16
CA LYS A 668 -37.88 -11.66 -13.64
C LYS A 668 -38.42 -10.72 -14.73
N GLU A 669 -37.85 -10.76 -15.93
CA GLU A 669 -38.32 -9.95 -17.06
C GLU A 669 -39.74 -10.37 -17.47
N TRP A 670 -40.03 -11.67 -17.46
CA TRP A 670 -41.39 -12.19 -17.70
C TRP A 670 -42.41 -11.58 -16.73
N ASP A 671 -42.18 -11.66 -15.42
CA ASP A 671 -43.14 -11.12 -14.44
C ASP A 671 -43.25 -9.59 -14.52
N ARG A 672 -42.15 -8.91 -14.87
CA ARG A 672 -42.13 -7.45 -15.09
C ARG A 672 -42.99 -7.06 -16.28
N HIS A 673 -42.79 -7.70 -17.43
CA HIS A 673 -43.53 -7.40 -18.65
C HIS A 673 -45.01 -7.80 -18.52
N ILE A 674 -45.34 -8.94 -17.90
CA ILE A 674 -46.74 -9.30 -17.60
C ILE A 674 -47.42 -8.24 -16.73
N LYS A 675 -46.79 -7.80 -15.64
CA LYS A 675 -47.37 -6.74 -14.77
C LYS A 675 -47.55 -5.42 -15.51
N PHE A 676 -46.60 -5.07 -16.36
CA PHE A 676 -46.70 -3.88 -17.21
C PHE A 676 -47.89 -3.99 -18.16
N LEU A 677 -48.03 -5.11 -18.89
CA LEU A 677 -49.18 -5.33 -19.77
C LEU A 677 -50.51 -5.30 -18.99
N GLU A 678 -50.56 -5.82 -17.76
CA GLU A 678 -51.74 -5.73 -16.89
C GLU A 678 -52.09 -4.32 -16.46
N GLN A 679 -51.09 -3.48 -16.18
CA GLN A 679 -51.33 -2.07 -15.84
C GLN A 679 -51.80 -1.30 -17.06
N PHE A 680 -51.23 -1.59 -18.23
CA PHE A 680 -51.65 -1.03 -19.50
C PHE A 680 -53.08 -1.45 -19.88
N THR A 681 -53.46 -2.72 -19.66
CA THR A 681 -54.84 -3.14 -19.91
C THR A 681 -55.82 -2.50 -18.93
N LYS A 682 -55.43 -2.34 -17.65
CA LYS A 682 -56.26 -1.67 -16.63
C LYS A 682 -56.44 -0.17 -16.89
N SER A 683 -55.49 0.50 -17.54
CA SER A 683 -55.64 1.91 -17.93
C SER A 683 -56.53 2.10 -19.17
N GLY A 684 -57.08 1.02 -19.73
CA GLY A 684 -57.87 1.09 -20.97
C GLY A 684 -57.03 1.22 -22.24
N GLY A 685 -55.73 0.91 -22.18
CA GLY A 685 -54.83 1.05 -23.32
C GLY A 685 -54.36 2.48 -23.56
N ASP A 686 -54.28 3.30 -22.52
CA ASP A 686 -53.87 4.70 -22.61
C ASP A 686 -52.37 4.86 -22.93
N LEU A 687 -52.08 5.23 -24.18
CA LEU A 687 -50.73 5.46 -24.68
C LEU A 687 -50.13 6.83 -24.28
N THR A 688 -50.93 7.70 -23.66
CA THR A 688 -50.41 8.97 -23.09
C THR A 688 -49.76 8.73 -21.73
N THR A 689 -50.31 7.81 -20.94
CA THR A 689 -49.75 7.38 -19.66
C THR A 689 -48.67 6.32 -19.82
N PHE A 690 -48.81 5.41 -20.80
CA PHE A 690 -47.85 4.34 -21.06
C PHE A 690 -47.19 4.52 -22.42
N SER A 691 -45.89 4.81 -22.41
CA SER A 691 -45.14 5.04 -23.64
C SER A 691 -45.25 3.85 -24.62
N PRO A 692 -45.59 4.10 -25.90
CA PRO A 692 -45.66 3.06 -26.94
C PRO A 692 -44.38 2.22 -27.06
N TRP A 693 -43.22 2.82 -26.82
CA TRP A 693 -41.93 2.12 -26.85
C TRP A 693 -41.85 0.98 -25.82
N TYR A 694 -42.35 1.20 -24.60
CA TYR A 694 -42.37 0.17 -23.56
C TYR A 694 -43.37 -0.94 -23.86
N VAL A 695 -44.50 -0.61 -24.49
CA VAL A 695 -45.47 -1.61 -24.99
C VAL A 695 -44.81 -2.49 -26.05
N GLN A 696 -44.14 -1.88 -27.02
CA GLN A 696 -43.38 -2.58 -28.06
C GLN A 696 -42.27 -3.47 -27.50
N GLN A 697 -41.52 -2.97 -26.51
CA GLN A 697 -40.46 -3.74 -25.85
C GLN A 697 -41.03 -4.98 -25.13
N ALA A 698 -42.14 -4.83 -24.41
CA ALA A 698 -42.79 -5.95 -23.73
C ALA A 698 -43.30 -7.00 -24.73
N LEU A 699 -43.89 -6.58 -25.84
CA LEU A 699 -44.35 -7.47 -26.90
C LEU A 699 -43.18 -8.17 -27.62
N ALA A 700 -42.09 -7.44 -27.91
CA ALA A 700 -40.88 -8.00 -28.49
C ALA A 700 -40.24 -9.09 -27.61
N PHE A 701 -40.21 -8.88 -26.28
CA PHE A 701 -39.75 -9.91 -25.33
C PHE A 701 -40.56 -11.21 -25.48
N PHE A 702 -41.89 -11.13 -25.57
CA PHE A 702 -42.73 -12.32 -25.74
C PHE A 702 -42.60 -12.94 -27.14
N ARG A 703 -42.34 -12.16 -28.20
CA ARG A 703 -42.01 -12.68 -29.54
C ARG A 703 -40.70 -13.47 -29.56
N GLN A 704 -39.74 -13.13 -28.70
CA GLN A 704 -38.44 -13.80 -28.60
C GLN A 704 -38.43 -14.98 -27.61
N ALA A 705 -39.45 -15.11 -26.76
CA ALA A 705 -39.60 -16.21 -25.81
C ALA A 705 -39.46 -17.63 -26.43
N PRO A 706 -39.97 -17.94 -27.64
CA PRO A 706 -39.72 -19.23 -28.31
C PRO A 706 -38.23 -19.65 -28.32
N MET A 707 -37.32 -18.74 -28.67
CA MET A 707 -35.89 -19.03 -28.76
C MET A 707 -35.27 -19.37 -27.39
N ALA A 708 -35.81 -18.77 -26.32
CA ALA A 708 -35.36 -19.04 -24.96
C ALA A 708 -35.92 -20.36 -24.39
N ILE A 709 -37.08 -20.80 -24.90
CA ILE A 709 -37.72 -22.07 -24.54
C ILE A 709 -36.91 -23.25 -25.09
N ASP A 710 -36.48 -23.19 -26.35
CA ASP A 710 -35.71 -24.26 -27.00
C ASP A 710 -34.37 -24.57 -26.33
N VAL A 711 -33.80 -23.60 -25.61
CA VAL A 711 -32.48 -23.70 -24.98
C VAL A 711 -32.56 -24.09 -23.49
N ASN A 712 -33.71 -23.91 -22.82
CA ASN A 712 -33.80 -24.10 -21.37
C ASN A 712 -35.17 -24.68 -20.91
N PRO A 713 -35.22 -25.95 -20.46
CA PRO A 713 -36.47 -26.60 -20.05
C PRO A 713 -37.14 -25.94 -18.82
N THR A 714 -36.39 -25.21 -18.00
CA THR A 714 -36.95 -24.47 -16.85
C THR A 714 -37.74 -23.25 -17.32
N VAL A 715 -37.31 -22.61 -18.41
CA VAL A 715 -38.02 -21.49 -19.04
C VAL A 715 -39.32 -21.96 -19.66
N GLU A 716 -39.31 -23.13 -20.33
CA GLU A 716 -40.50 -23.76 -20.89
C GLU A 716 -41.59 -23.97 -19.83
N ALA A 717 -41.23 -24.58 -18.69
CA ALA A 717 -42.19 -24.85 -17.61
C ALA A 717 -42.85 -23.57 -17.06
N LYS A 718 -42.10 -22.44 -16.99
CA LYS A 718 -42.66 -21.15 -16.55
C LYS A 718 -43.56 -20.54 -17.63
N TYR A 719 -43.14 -20.57 -18.90
CA TYR A 719 -43.96 -20.13 -20.03
C TYR A 719 -45.31 -20.84 -20.02
N ARG A 720 -45.32 -22.18 -19.96
CA ARG A 720 -46.55 -23.00 -19.96
C ARG A 720 -47.52 -22.65 -18.84
N ARG A 721 -47.01 -22.29 -17.64
CA ARG A 721 -47.85 -21.87 -16.50
C ARG A 721 -48.54 -20.53 -16.72
N GLN A 722 -47.92 -19.62 -17.45
CA GLN A 722 -48.42 -18.26 -17.65
C GLN A 722 -48.98 -17.99 -19.06
N GLU A 723 -48.87 -18.96 -19.97
CA GLU A 723 -49.32 -18.87 -21.36
C GLU A 723 -50.78 -18.40 -21.47
N ARG A 724 -51.69 -19.01 -20.70
CA ARG A 724 -53.11 -18.62 -20.69
C ARG A 724 -53.32 -17.17 -20.25
N ARG A 725 -52.54 -16.71 -19.27
CA ARG A 725 -52.60 -15.35 -18.74
C ARG A 725 -52.11 -14.35 -19.79
N LEU A 726 -50.98 -14.64 -20.44
CA LEU A 726 -50.45 -13.82 -21.53
C LEU A 726 -51.44 -13.73 -22.70
N ARG A 727 -52.01 -14.86 -23.15
CA ARG A 727 -53.02 -14.87 -24.22
C ARG A 727 -54.22 -13.99 -23.88
N GLY A 728 -54.77 -14.13 -22.67
CA GLY A 728 -55.89 -13.31 -22.22
C GLY A 728 -55.57 -11.80 -22.20
N LEU A 729 -54.34 -11.42 -21.83
CA LEU A 729 -53.90 -10.03 -21.89
C LEU A 729 -53.75 -9.52 -23.32
N LEU A 730 -53.14 -10.30 -24.21
CA LEU A 730 -52.98 -9.91 -25.61
C LEU A 730 -54.34 -9.76 -26.32
N GLU A 731 -55.30 -10.67 -26.08
CA GLU A 731 -56.67 -10.54 -26.61
C GLU A 731 -57.42 -9.31 -26.07
N GLN A 732 -57.18 -8.93 -24.81
CA GLN A 732 -57.75 -7.70 -24.25
C GLN A 732 -57.11 -6.46 -24.88
N MET A 733 -55.78 -6.45 -25.00
CA MET A 733 -55.02 -5.38 -25.65
C MET A 733 -55.43 -5.18 -27.11
N GLU A 734 -55.59 -6.26 -27.86
CA GLU A 734 -56.03 -6.20 -29.25
C GLU A 734 -57.39 -5.53 -29.37
N ARG A 735 -58.36 -5.93 -28.52
CA ARG A 735 -59.71 -5.34 -28.49
C ARG A 735 -59.71 -3.85 -28.12
N MET A 736 -58.93 -3.46 -27.11
CA MET A 736 -58.82 -2.07 -26.68
C MET A 736 -58.13 -1.22 -27.74
N LEU A 737 -56.96 -1.65 -28.22
CA LEU A 737 -56.23 -0.91 -29.24
C LEU A 737 -57.00 -0.85 -30.56
N ALA A 738 -57.88 -1.81 -30.89
CA ALA A 738 -58.73 -1.75 -32.08
C ALA A 738 -59.87 -0.72 -32.02
N HIS A 739 -60.39 -0.40 -30.81
CA HIS A 739 -61.62 0.39 -30.64
C HIS A 739 -61.48 1.62 -29.72
N SER A 740 -60.27 1.96 -29.25
CA SER A 740 -60.07 3.10 -28.34
C SER A 740 -60.10 4.43 -29.11
N PRO A 741 -61.09 5.31 -28.89
CA PRO A 741 -61.04 6.66 -29.43
C PRO A 741 -60.00 7.46 -28.65
N THR A 742 -58.89 7.88 -29.29
CA THR A 742 -57.95 8.77 -28.61
C THR A 742 -58.65 10.12 -28.34
N PRO A 743 -58.74 10.58 -27.08
CA PRO A 743 -59.49 11.79 -26.74
C PRO A 743 -58.80 13.10 -27.19
N VAL A 744 -57.63 13.01 -27.83
CA VAL A 744 -56.89 14.13 -28.42
C VAL A 744 -56.45 13.71 -29.82
N SER A 745 -56.83 14.46 -30.86
CA SER A 745 -56.45 14.18 -32.25
C SER A 745 -54.98 14.52 -32.50
N VAL A 746 -54.07 13.70 -31.97
CA VAL A 746 -52.63 13.82 -32.20
C VAL A 746 -52.21 12.70 -33.15
N GLU A 747 -51.79 13.06 -34.36
CA GLU A 747 -51.50 12.14 -35.47
C GLU A 747 -50.49 11.04 -35.10
N TRP A 748 -49.43 11.37 -34.35
CA TRP A 748 -48.42 10.39 -33.91
C TRP A 748 -48.95 9.37 -32.89
N LEU A 749 -49.97 9.71 -32.10
CA LEU A 749 -50.57 8.77 -31.12
C LEU A 749 -51.42 7.71 -31.82
N GLU A 750 -52.08 8.08 -32.92
CA GLU A 750 -52.83 7.14 -33.76
C GLU A 750 -51.89 6.18 -34.51
N GLU A 751 -50.77 6.70 -35.05
CA GLU A 751 -49.72 5.87 -35.65
C GLU A 751 -49.13 4.89 -34.63
N ALA A 752 -48.74 5.39 -33.45
CA ALA A 752 -48.22 4.55 -32.38
C ALA A 752 -49.23 3.51 -31.86
N ARG A 753 -50.53 3.83 -31.87
CA ARG A 753 -51.62 2.89 -31.53
C ARG A 753 -51.69 1.76 -32.54
N LEU A 754 -51.66 2.09 -33.84
CA LEU A 754 -51.70 1.11 -34.92
C LEU A 754 -50.47 0.19 -34.87
N ASP A 755 -49.27 0.73 -34.62
CA ASP A 755 -48.05 -0.06 -34.46
C ASP A 755 -48.12 -1.02 -33.28
N CYS A 756 -48.60 -0.54 -32.13
CA CYS A 756 -48.82 -1.38 -30.95
C CYS A 756 -49.85 -2.47 -31.24
N TRP A 757 -50.94 -2.13 -31.94
CA TRP A 757 -51.96 -3.10 -32.34
C TRP A 757 -51.41 -4.18 -33.28
N GLN A 758 -50.64 -3.80 -34.31
CA GLN A 758 -49.97 -4.76 -35.20
C GLN A 758 -49.02 -5.67 -34.42
N SER A 759 -48.20 -5.10 -33.53
CA SER A 759 -47.27 -5.88 -32.72
C SER A 759 -47.95 -6.81 -31.71
N VAL A 760 -49.14 -6.47 -31.20
CA VAL A 760 -49.96 -7.39 -30.42
C VAL A 760 -50.35 -8.60 -31.26
N ARG A 761 -50.82 -8.38 -32.50
CA ARG A 761 -51.23 -9.47 -33.41
C ARG A 761 -50.07 -10.37 -33.81
N GLU A 762 -48.89 -9.79 -34.07
CA GLU A 762 -47.66 -10.56 -34.30
C GLU A 762 -47.25 -11.37 -33.07
N THR A 763 -47.35 -10.78 -31.88
CA THR A 763 -47.03 -11.49 -30.64
C THR A 763 -48.01 -12.63 -30.39
N GLN A 764 -49.30 -12.42 -30.65
CA GLN A 764 -50.31 -13.46 -30.58
C GLN A 764 -50.02 -14.59 -31.57
N SER A 765 -49.65 -14.29 -32.82
CA SER A 765 -49.36 -15.34 -33.81
C SER A 765 -48.17 -16.20 -33.40
N VAL A 766 -47.11 -15.60 -32.86
CA VAL A 766 -45.95 -16.32 -32.31
C VAL A 766 -46.32 -17.16 -31.09
N VAL A 767 -47.11 -16.61 -30.16
CA VAL A 767 -47.59 -17.34 -28.97
C VAL A 767 -48.55 -18.48 -29.35
N MET A 768 -49.36 -18.32 -30.40
CA MET A 768 -50.26 -19.35 -30.92
C MET A 768 -49.50 -20.46 -31.65
N ALA A 769 -48.44 -20.14 -32.39
CA ALA A 769 -47.57 -21.11 -33.05
C ALA A 769 -46.85 -22.05 -32.07
N LEU A 770 -46.69 -21.63 -30.80
CA LEU A 770 -46.14 -22.44 -29.70
C LEU A 770 -47.17 -23.38 -29.01
N ALA A 771 -48.44 -23.38 -29.44
CA ALA A 771 -49.44 -24.32 -28.94
C ALA A 771 -49.12 -25.75 -29.41
N PRO A 772 -49.24 -26.77 -28.56
CA PRO A 772 -49.08 -28.14 -29.01
C PRO A 772 -50.18 -28.47 -30.03
N SER A 773 -49.78 -28.96 -31.20
CA SER A 773 -50.68 -29.54 -32.19
C SER A 773 -51.48 -30.67 -31.52
N ALA A 774 -52.76 -30.43 -31.25
CA ALA A 774 -53.66 -31.42 -30.68
C ALA A 774 -54.04 -32.46 -31.75
N SER A 775 -53.10 -33.34 -32.11
CA SER A 775 -53.35 -34.54 -32.91
C SER A 775 -52.14 -35.47 -32.95
N ALA A 776 -51.68 -35.94 -31.80
CA ALA A 776 -50.91 -37.17 -31.72
C ALA A 776 -51.24 -37.85 -30.39
N VAL A 777 -52.35 -38.59 -30.38
CA VAL A 777 -52.56 -39.69 -29.44
C VAL A 777 -51.87 -40.89 -30.08
N PRO A 778 -50.74 -41.41 -29.57
CA PRO A 778 -50.35 -42.77 -29.83
C PRO A 778 -51.17 -43.65 -28.88
N SER A 779 -52.06 -44.41 -29.50
CA SER A 779 -52.83 -45.52 -28.94
C SER A 779 -52.01 -46.39 -27.98
N ALA A 780 -52.53 -46.58 -26.78
CA ALA A 780 -52.13 -47.67 -25.91
C ALA A 780 -52.74 -48.98 -26.44
N ALA A 781 -51.96 -49.79 -27.16
CA ALA A 781 -52.22 -51.22 -27.32
C ALA A 781 -51.01 -51.91 -27.97
N GLN A 782 -50.16 -52.55 -27.16
CA GLN A 782 -49.72 -53.95 -27.30
C GLN A 782 -48.53 -54.19 -26.37
N VAL A 783 -48.86 -54.56 -25.13
CA VAL A 783 -47.99 -55.36 -24.28
C VAL A 783 -48.18 -56.82 -24.72
N VAL A 784 -47.24 -57.31 -25.51
CA VAL A 784 -46.87 -58.72 -25.70
C VAL A 784 -45.35 -58.62 -25.91
N GLY A 785 -44.45 -59.22 -25.16
CA GLY A 785 -44.43 -60.33 -24.22
C GLY A 785 -42.98 -60.85 -24.27
N SER A 786 -42.55 -61.54 -23.20
CA SER A 786 -41.30 -62.31 -23.07
C SER A 786 -39.95 -61.56 -22.99
N THR A 787 -39.46 -61.44 -21.75
CA THR A 787 -38.07 -61.77 -21.33
C THR A 787 -37.63 -63.16 -21.86
N PRO A 788 -36.33 -63.47 -22.00
CA PRO A 788 -35.15 -62.89 -21.35
C PRO A 788 -34.29 -61.96 -22.20
#